data_AF-I5B1H1-F1
#
_entry.id   AF-I5B1H1-F1
#
_cell.length_a   1.000
_cell.length_b   1.000
_cell.length_c   1.000
_cell.angle_alpha   90.00
_cell.angle_beta   90.00
_cell.angle_gamma   90.00
#
_symmetry.space_group_name_H-M   'P 1'
#
loop_
_entity.id
_entity.type
_entity.pdbx_description
1 polymer ?
#
loop_
_entity_poly.entity_id
_entity_poly.type
_entity_poly.pdbx_seq_one_letter_code
_entity_poly.pdbx_strand_id
1 'polypeptide(L)'
;MPPGLFECTNIQKMTKAFAIGYERIVAWADLLDQVNVFPVHDSDTGKNLKISLAPFKQIKPAHGACNGAGKPSPGSSFDQRPFDKLIDNLSRSAVGNSGNIAAAFFSGFLAHPLPISFPNAARQGLNMAMNAVADPRPGTMLDLFESQARFFDDKASDARLHEAFFDTDELTEVLRQSVAQSVTRLPALQKAGVVDAGVLGMFLFLEGFFKALEERQDQCIPVMESFKDHLCVSAGYTEPAEPAFCVDLQIRMDQGAGAPDALIKTLGDSIVMAQTDQSLKIHVHTRDREALKRRVSELGEITAWDDEPITTRPEKAPARATPDTVGIITDAAGSITLERAAALGITLMDSFIVTDGGGSPETLADPAQIYADMARGKRVMTAQASVFQRRETFRKALEQYDRVLYLCVGSVYTGNYEVAVQWVADNDLSERMQVVDTGAASGRLGLIAETVALAAETLKDPAELAAHAVKIIGACDELLFLNQLKYLAMGGRMSKTGGVAGDLLSIRPVISPRANGAQKVATVRNSDSQIRYAVNRLQHEFEKTASPRIVLEYSDNRAWVEASVMPQIRQACPRARLSLVPLSLTSGVHMGPGTWGMAFLPGELAPGDTDRGYCHENLFNRHYPFFQGESAMKVLLMSMPDVAPLVIHQNAVHFPNLGIASIGGNIHERHEVRIIDLIRKRRAIRAYLTKQLTRLAPDIVGLSAMSWQWDTCCRIIRLIKRIRPTAKIVVGGYHATLMTQEITKSPEGKLIDFIIQGEGETAFKRLVEALDGQDTFQDIPSLTYRDGDGFITNPMGELQDLSKLKPPIRDKRRLTWGYHVMNMKAEVLETSRGCTRTCNFCSMKHMYGRTFRTYPIDRVIADLDDIYYNKKTRLAFIVDDNLVLDTDRVIRLCDAIIQQGYRRLKLVVQADSLTMATNEGMIRKMAQAGFKSVFLGIENVSKANLAVAGKGNIVEYSRKAVALCQKHGLMVIGGLIFGFPDDDETAIIENYRFLKEINADAAYCQILTPYPKTGMREQLMDQGLVTNALDLKKYNGLWANVKTRHLSADKLQYLFWYHRQTVLGWWDPSARAKGTGKLWTGIWTYMFKPLLQQQHARVLKKKGWEGIYKDVLKEQEEMNTFEGL
;
A
#
# COMPACT_ATOMS: atom_id res chain seq x y z
N MET A 1 -23.19 -39.89 -33.48
CA MET A 1 -22.00 -39.19 -33.99
C MET A 1 -21.23 -38.69 -32.78
N PRO A 2 -19.94 -39.01 -32.63
CA PRO A 2 -19.15 -38.49 -31.51
C PRO A 2 -18.86 -36.98 -31.72
N PRO A 3 -18.70 -36.21 -30.64
CA PRO A 3 -18.43 -34.77 -30.67
C PRO A 3 -16.96 -34.51 -31.00
N GLY A 4 -16.68 -34.01 -32.21
CA GLY A 4 -15.33 -33.73 -32.72
C GLY A 4 -15.22 -32.38 -33.43
N LEU A 5 -15.99 -31.38 -32.99
CA LEU A 5 -15.86 -29.99 -33.45
C LEU A 5 -15.41 -29.14 -32.27
N PHE A 6 -14.45 -28.24 -32.48
CA PHE A 6 -14.11 -27.18 -31.54
C PHE A 6 -15.32 -26.25 -31.40
N GLU A 7 -16.29 -26.63 -30.58
CA GLU A 7 -17.35 -25.75 -30.09
C GLU A 7 -16.73 -24.76 -29.11
N CYS A 8 -15.92 -23.81 -29.58
CA CYS A 8 -15.73 -22.55 -28.86
C CYS A 8 -17.01 -21.72 -28.96
N THR A 9 -18.13 -22.27 -28.48
CA THR A 9 -19.38 -21.55 -28.22
C THR A 9 -19.22 -20.56 -27.06
N ASN A 10 -18.07 -20.61 -26.38
CA ASN A 10 -17.71 -19.70 -25.31
C ASN A 10 -17.28 -18.32 -25.86
N ILE A 11 -18.26 -17.44 -26.01
CA ILE A 11 -18.07 -16.02 -26.37
C ILE A 11 -16.98 -15.38 -25.49
N GLN A 12 -16.88 -15.70 -24.19
CA GLN A 12 -15.87 -15.10 -23.31
C GLN A 12 -14.44 -15.47 -23.71
N LYS A 13 -14.22 -16.70 -24.19
CA LYS A 13 -12.90 -17.16 -24.64
C LYS A 13 -12.50 -16.42 -25.92
N MET A 14 -13.43 -16.27 -26.85
CA MET A 14 -13.24 -15.54 -28.11
C MET A 14 -12.93 -14.06 -27.87
N THR A 15 -13.72 -13.38 -27.02
CA THR A 15 -13.51 -11.97 -26.72
C THR A 15 -12.19 -11.73 -26.00
N LYS A 16 -11.78 -12.64 -25.11
CA LYS A 16 -10.47 -12.60 -24.47
C LYS A 16 -9.32 -12.76 -25.48
N ALA A 17 -9.46 -13.66 -26.45
CA ALA A 17 -8.44 -13.85 -27.49
C ALA A 17 -8.27 -12.61 -28.37
N PHE A 18 -9.36 -11.97 -28.79
CA PHE A 18 -9.29 -10.71 -29.53
C PHE A 18 -8.63 -9.59 -28.71
N ALA A 19 -8.96 -9.49 -27.42
CA ALA A 19 -8.30 -8.54 -26.53
C ALA A 19 -6.79 -8.80 -26.42
N ILE A 20 -6.35 -10.06 -26.36
CA ILE A 20 -4.93 -10.44 -26.32
C ILE A 20 -4.22 -10.07 -27.64
N GLY A 21 -4.83 -10.33 -28.80
CA GLY A 21 -4.29 -9.91 -30.09
C GLY A 21 -4.09 -8.40 -30.18
N TYR A 22 -5.09 -7.62 -29.75
CA TYR A 22 -4.98 -6.16 -29.66
C TYR A 22 -3.90 -5.71 -28.67
N GLU A 23 -3.83 -6.31 -27.49
CA GLU A 23 -2.84 -5.96 -26.46
C GLU A 23 -1.40 -6.20 -26.91
N ARG A 24 -1.18 -7.20 -27.78
CA ARG A 24 0.13 -7.41 -28.38
C ARG A 24 0.49 -6.31 -29.37
N ILE A 25 -0.42 -5.84 -30.22
CA ILE A 25 -0.19 -4.64 -31.04
C ILE A 25 0.19 -3.45 -30.15
N VAL A 26 -0.57 -3.19 -29.09
CA VAL A 26 -0.34 -2.05 -28.20
C VAL A 26 1.07 -2.06 -27.62
N ALA A 27 1.61 -3.23 -27.27
CA ALA A 27 2.96 -3.35 -26.72
C ALA A 27 4.06 -3.05 -27.75
N TRP A 28 3.81 -3.29 -29.04
CA TRP A 28 4.79 -3.24 -30.12
C TRP A 28 4.58 -2.09 -31.14
N ALA A 29 3.58 -1.24 -30.93
CA ALA A 29 3.20 -0.21 -31.91
C ALA A 29 4.29 0.82 -32.24
N ASP A 30 5.10 1.20 -31.25
CA ASP A 30 6.25 2.09 -31.45
C ASP A 30 7.28 1.49 -32.41
N LEU A 31 7.48 0.17 -32.37
CA LEU A 31 8.29 -0.53 -33.37
C LEU A 31 7.65 -0.48 -34.77
N LEU A 32 6.32 -0.62 -34.85
CA LEU A 32 5.59 -0.52 -36.13
C LEU A 32 5.74 0.87 -36.76
N ASP A 33 5.64 1.92 -35.94
CA ASP A 33 5.87 3.30 -36.38
C ASP A 33 7.31 3.51 -36.87
N GLN A 34 8.30 2.88 -36.20
CA GLN A 34 9.71 2.96 -36.57
C GLN A 34 10.06 2.32 -37.92
N VAL A 35 9.40 1.21 -38.28
CA VAL A 35 9.66 0.45 -39.52
C VAL A 35 8.75 0.85 -40.68
N ASN A 36 7.89 1.87 -40.51
CA ASN A 36 6.95 2.31 -41.53
C ASN A 36 7.66 3.02 -42.70
N VAL A 37 7.82 2.32 -43.84
CA VAL A 37 8.56 2.82 -45.03
C VAL A 37 7.81 2.58 -46.36
N PHE A 38 6.54 2.18 -46.39
CA PHE A 38 5.69 2.09 -47.61
C PHE A 38 4.32 1.49 -47.24
N PRO A 39 3.19 1.72 -47.96
CA PRO A 39 2.93 2.64 -49.08
C PRO A 39 2.86 4.11 -48.68
N VAL A 40 2.82 4.42 -47.38
CA VAL A 40 2.89 5.80 -46.89
C VAL A 40 3.86 5.89 -45.71
N HIS A 41 4.76 6.86 -45.81
CA HIS A 41 5.80 7.18 -44.84
C HIS A 41 5.36 8.22 -43.79
N ASP A 42 4.18 8.06 -43.21
CA ASP A 42 3.62 8.93 -42.17
C ASP A 42 4.08 8.57 -40.75
N SER A 43 4.86 7.49 -40.59
CA SER A 43 5.38 7.00 -39.30
C SER A 43 4.29 6.78 -38.24
N ASP A 44 3.08 6.40 -38.66
CA ASP A 44 1.92 6.30 -37.76
C ASP A 44 1.19 4.95 -37.81
N THR A 45 1.72 3.94 -38.50
CA THR A 45 1.04 2.63 -38.68
C THR A 45 0.67 1.99 -37.33
N GLY A 46 1.59 1.99 -36.37
CA GLY A 46 1.34 1.52 -35.01
C GLY A 46 0.32 2.38 -34.26
N LYS A 47 0.45 3.72 -34.33
CA LYS A 47 -0.54 4.66 -33.77
C LYS A 47 -1.95 4.37 -34.32
N ASN A 48 -2.08 4.24 -35.64
CA ASN A 48 -3.34 4.00 -36.34
C ASN A 48 -3.96 2.65 -35.97
N LEU A 49 -3.16 1.58 -35.87
CA LEU A 49 -3.64 0.28 -35.40
C LEU A 49 -4.05 0.30 -33.92
N LYS A 50 -3.32 1.00 -33.04
CA LYS A 50 -3.69 1.15 -31.61
C LYS A 50 -5.05 1.83 -31.44
N ILE A 51 -5.34 2.85 -32.24
CA ILE A 51 -6.61 3.59 -32.20
C ILE A 51 -7.73 2.74 -32.82
N SER A 52 -7.52 2.27 -34.04
CA SER A 52 -8.54 1.59 -34.84
C SER A 52 -9.03 0.29 -34.21
N LEU A 53 -8.14 -0.45 -33.55
CA LEU A 53 -8.43 -1.76 -32.97
C LEU A 53 -8.74 -1.72 -31.46
N ALA A 54 -8.74 -0.53 -30.85
CA ALA A 54 -9.11 -0.32 -29.44
C ALA A 54 -10.47 -0.95 -29.02
N PRO A 55 -11.50 -1.02 -29.89
CA PRO A 55 -12.76 -1.68 -29.56
C PRO A 55 -12.63 -3.15 -29.10
N PHE A 56 -11.59 -3.88 -29.52
CA PHE A 56 -11.40 -5.29 -29.12
C PHE A 56 -11.17 -5.48 -27.62
N LYS A 57 -10.62 -4.48 -26.93
CA LYS A 57 -10.43 -4.53 -25.46
C LYS A 57 -11.74 -4.38 -24.67
N GLN A 58 -12.84 -4.04 -25.35
CA GLN A 58 -14.04 -3.50 -24.72
C GLN A 58 -15.25 -4.43 -24.82
N ILE A 59 -15.08 -5.63 -25.36
CA ILE A 59 -16.19 -6.57 -25.56
C ILE A 59 -16.63 -7.12 -24.20
N LYS A 60 -17.79 -6.64 -23.71
CA LYS A 60 -18.41 -7.16 -22.49
C LYS A 60 -19.27 -8.37 -22.84
N PRO A 61 -19.02 -9.57 -22.27
CA PRO A 61 -19.97 -10.67 -22.41
C PRO A 61 -21.28 -10.29 -21.72
N ALA A 62 -22.41 -10.50 -22.40
CA ALA A 62 -23.73 -10.16 -21.88
C ALA A 62 -23.94 -10.76 -20.49
N HIS A 63 -24.19 -9.92 -19.48
CA HIS A 63 -24.52 -10.39 -18.14
C HIS A 63 -25.95 -10.94 -18.12
N GLY A 64 -26.09 -12.26 -18.19
CA GLY A 64 -27.34 -12.94 -17.91
C GLY A 64 -27.50 -14.30 -18.58
N ALA A 65 -26.80 -15.33 -18.09
CA ALA A 65 -27.20 -16.74 -18.29
C ALA A 65 -26.41 -17.78 -17.45
N CYS A 66 -25.68 -17.40 -16.39
CA CYS A 66 -24.90 -18.37 -15.61
C CYS A 66 -25.08 -18.16 -14.11
N ASN A 67 -26.08 -18.83 -13.53
CA ASN A 67 -26.09 -19.06 -12.08
C ASN A 67 -25.01 -20.10 -11.75
N GLY A 68 -24.32 -19.89 -10.63
CA GLY A 68 -23.14 -20.66 -10.23
C GLY A 68 -23.39 -22.17 -10.10
N ALA A 69 -23.03 -22.91 -11.14
CA ALA A 69 -22.46 -24.24 -11.16
C ALA A 69 -22.24 -24.59 -12.64
N GLY A 70 -21.01 -24.90 -13.03
CA GLY A 70 -20.65 -25.13 -14.43
C GLY A 70 -21.42 -26.28 -15.06
N LYS A 71 -22.21 -25.95 -16.08
CA LYS A 71 -22.37 -26.66 -17.37
C LYS A 71 -23.27 -25.82 -18.29
N PRO A 72 -22.86 -25.53 -19.54
CA PRO A 72 -23.77 -24.90 -20.51
C PRO A 72 -24.93 -25.87 -20.81
N SER A 73 -26.14 -25.35 -20.93
CA SER A 73 -27.26 -26.10 -21.48
C SER A 73 -26.95 -26.46 -22.94
N PRO A 74 -27.07 -27.73 -23.37
CA PRO A 74 -26.92 -28.09 -24.78
C PRO A 74 -28.06 -27.42 -25.56
N GLY A 75 -27.73 -26.53 -26.50
CA GLY A 75 -28.71 -25.92 -27.41
C GLY A 75 -28.88 -24.40 -27.35
N SER A 76 -28.07 -23.64 -26.60
CA SER A 76 -28.10 -22.17 -26.71
C SER A 76 -27.38 -21.70 -27.99
N SER A 77 -28.10 -21.02 -28.89
CA SER A 77 -27.53 -20.37 -30.08
C SER A 77 -26.45 -19.35 -29.70
N PHE A 78 -25.35 -19.29 -30.47
CA PHE A 78 -24.29 -18.27 -30.31
C PHE A 78 -24.90 -16.86 -30.44
N ASP A 79 -24.72 -16.00 -29.43
CA ASP A 79 -25.22 -14.63 -29.43
C ASP A 79 -24.26 -13.72 -30.22
N GLN A 80 -24.62 -13.37 -31.46
CA GLN A 80 -23.82 -12.55 -32.37
C GLN A 80 -23.85 -11.04 -32.01
N ARG A 81 -24.85 -10.58 -31.24
CA ARG A 81 -25.09 -9.15 -30.94
C ARG A 81 -23.88 -8.39 -30.37
N PRO A 82 -23.02 -8.98 -29.50
CA PRO A 82 -21.81 -8.31 -29.03
C PRO A 82 -20.80 -8.01 -30.15
N PHE A 83 -20.75 -8.86 -31.18
CA PHE A 83 -19.87 -8.69 -32.33
C PHE A 83 -20.44 -7.70 -33.34
N ASP A 84 -21.76 -7.62 -33.54
CA ASP A 84 -22.37 -6.59 -34.39
C ASP A 84 -22.06 -5.17 -33.90
N LYS A 85 -22.14 -4.97 -32.58
CA LYS A 85 -21.75 -3.69 -31.96
C LYS A 85 -20.25 -3.43 -32.08
N LEU A 86 -19.43 -4.48 -32.04
CA LEU A 86 -17.99 -4.37 -32.22
C LEU A 86 -17.64 -3.93 -33.65
N ILE A 87 -18.31 -4.47 -34.66
CA ILE A 87 -18.14 -4.09 -36.08
C ILE A 87 -18.41 -2.58 -36.27
N ASP A 88 -19.53 -2.07 -35.75
CA ASP A 88 -19.86 -0.63 -35.80
C ASP A 88 -18.79 0.23 -35.11
N ASN A 89 -18.31 -0.21 -33.94
CA ASN A 89 -17.26 0.51 -33.21
C ASN A 89 -15.90 0.49 -33.94
N LEU A 90 -15.51 -0.62 -34.58
CA LEU A 90 -14.29 -0.73 -35.37
C LEU A 90 -14.31 0.25 -36.55
N SER A 91 -15.42 0.30 -37.29
CA SER A 91 -15.60 1.24 -38.41
C SER A 91 -15.48 2.71 -37.97
N ARG A 92 -16.10 3.06 -36.83
CA ARG A 92 -16.02 4.43 -36.28
C ARG A 92 -14.62 4.80 -35.80
N SER A 93 -13.90 3.86 -35.20
CA SER A 93 -12.58 4.09 -34.61
C SER A 93 -11.45 4.06 -35.63
N ALA A 94 -11.70 3.52 -36.84
CA ALA A 94 -10.68 3.38 -37.87
C ALA A 94 -10.06 4.73 -38.29
N VAL A 95 -8.75 4.82 -38.32
CA VAL A 95 -8.00 6.00 -38.77
C VAL A 95 -6.77 5.52 -39.54
N GLY A 96 -6.27 6.31 -40.49
CA GLY A 96 -5.11 5.89 -41.27
C GLY A 96 -5.40 4.80 -42.31
N ASN A 97 -4.47 4.57 -43.24
CA ASN A 97 -4.56 3.46 -44.18
C ASN A 97 -4.62 2.11 -43.45
N SER A 98 -3.64 1.85 -42.57
CA SER A 98 -3.50 0.58 -41.86
C SER A 98 -4.69 0.26 -40.95
N GLY A 99 -5.21 1.28 -40.26
CA GLY A 99 -6.36 1.15 -39.38
C GLY A 99 -7.67 0.89 -40.12
N ASN A 100 -7.92 1.59 -41.23
CA ASN A 100 -9.09 1.35 -42.07
C ASN A 100 -9.07 -0.03 -42.75
N ILE A 101 -7.91 -0.49 -43.26
CA ILE A 101 -7.78 -1.83 -43.87
C ILE A 101 -8.01 -2.92 -42.81
N ALA A 102 -7.39 -2.79 -41.63
CA ALA A 102 -7.57 -3.76 -40.55
C ALA A 102 -9.03 -3.79 -40.03
N ALA A 103 -9.67 -2.63 -39.87
CA ALA A 103 -11.07 -2.55 -39.47
C ALA A 103 -12.00 -3.19 -40.51
N ALA A 104 -11.74 -3.02 -41.81
CA ALA A 104 -12.48 -3.68 -42.88
C ALA A 104 -12.31 -5.21 -42.83
N PHE A 105 -11.08 -5.70 -42.66
CA PHE A 105 -10.80 -7.12 -42.47
C PHE A 105 -11.59 -7.71 -41.31
N PHE A 106 -11.47 -7.12 -40.11
CA PHE A 106 -12.14 -7.63 -38.93
C PHE A 106 -13.66 -7.49 -38.99
N SER A 107 -14.18 -6.48 -39.68
CA SER A 107 -15.62 -6.35 -39.93
C SER A 107 -16.15 -7.54 -40.73
N GLY A 108 -15.43 -7.95 -41.79
CA GLY A 108 -15.79 -9.13 -42.57
C GLY A 108 -15.56 -10.44 -41.82
N PHE A 109 -14.47 -10.52 -41.06
CA PHE A 109 -14.14 -11.68 -40.24
C PHE A 109 -15.20 -11.95 -39.16
N LEU A 110 -15.72 -10.89 -38.54
CA LEU A 110 -16.73 -10.96 -37.48
C LEU A 110 -18.16 -11.09 -38.02
N ALA A 111 -18.41 -10.82 -39.30
CA ALA A 111 -19.75 -10.90 -39.90
C ALA A 111 -20.29 -12.34 -40.01
N HIS A 112 -19.43 -13.35 -39.83
CA HIS A 112 -19.84 -14.75 -39.80
C HIS A 112 -19.85 -15.33 -38.36
N PRO A 113 -20.72 -16.31 -38.06
CA PRO A 113 -20.75 -16.95 -36.73
C PRO A 113 -19.45 -17.74 -36.45
N LEU A 114 -18.63 -17.23 -35.52
CA LEU A 114 -17.47 -17.94 -34.99
C LEU A 114 -17.95 -19.00 -33.96
N PRO A 115 -17.34 -20.20 -33.86
CA PRO A 115 -16.12 -20.68 -34.51
C PRO A 115 -16.35 -21.58 -35.74
N ILE A 116 -17.60 -21.83 -36.16
CA ILE A 116 -17.95 -22.83 -37.20
C ILE A 116 -17.41 -22.43 -38.60
N SER A 117 -16.91 -21.22 -38.79
CA SER A 117 -16.54 -20.70 -40.11
C SER A 117 -15.23 -19.91 -40.18
N PHE A 118 -14.14 -20.30 -39.49
CA PHE A 118 -12.83 -19.64 -39.69
C PHE A 118 -12.41 -19.50 -41.17
N PRO A 119 -12.57 -20.50 -42.05
CA PRO A 119 -12.29 -20.34 -43.48
C PRO A 119 -13.15 -19.26 -44.15
N ASN A 120 -14.47 -19.28 -43.94
CA ASN A 120 -15.37 -18.29 -44.55
C ASN A 120 -15.18 -16.90 -43.95
N ALA A 121 -14.90 -16.79 -42.65
CA ALA A 121 -14.59 -15.55 -41.96
C ALA A 121 -13.29 -14.94 -42.49
N ALA A 122 -12.22 -15.73 -42.63
CA ALA A 122 -10.96 -15.28 -43.22
C ALA A 122 -11.16 -14.79 -44.66
N ARG A 123 -11.92 -15.52 -45.48
CA ARG A 123 -12.23 -15.14 -46.87
C ARG A 123 -13.06 -13.85 -46.94
N GLN A 124 -14.10 -13.73 -46.12
CA GLN A 124 -14.95 -12.54 -46.07
C GLN A 124 -14.16 -11.32 -45.59
N GLY A 125 -13.31 -11.49 -44.56
CA GLY A 125 -12.40 -10.45 -44.09
C GLY A 125 -11.43 -10.01 -45.18
N LEU A 126 -10.78 -10.94 -45.87
CA LEU A 126 -9.89 -10.65 -47.01
C LEU A 126 -10.63 -9.85 -48.10
N ASN A 127 -11.82 -10.28 -48.50
CA ASN A 127 -12.62 -9.59 -49.53
C ASN A 127 -12.94 -8.15 -49.13
N MET A 128 -13.33 -7.91 -47.87
CA MET A 128 -13.62 -6.58 -47.39
C MET A 128 -12.36 -5.70 -47.32
N ALA A 129 -11.22 -6.25 -46.91
CA ALA A 129 -9.95 -5.54 -46.88
C ALA A 129 -9.47 -5.17 -48.30
N MET A 130 -9.60 -6.08 -49.27
CA MET A 130 -9.24 -5.84 -50.67
C MET A 130 -10.13 -4.75 -51.30
N ASN A 131 -11.44 -4.79 -51.02
CA ASN A 131 -12.39 -3.79 -51.53
C ASN A 131 -12.23 -2.39 -50.89
N ALA A 132 -11.64 -2.32 -49.70
CA ALA A 132 -11.40 -1.05 -49.02
C ALA A 132 -10.23 -0.25 -49.65
N VAL A 133 -9.34 -0.90 -50.39
CA VAL A 133 -8.15 -0.27 -50.98
C VAL A 133 -8.35 -0.03 -52.47
N ALA A 134 -8.24 1.22 -52.91
CA ALA A 134 -8.49 1.58 -54.31
C ALA A 134 -7.45 1.00 -55.30
N ASP A 135 -6.21 0.79 -54.84
CA ASP A 135 -5.09 0.21 -55.59
C ASP A 135 -4.27 -0.76 -54.71
N PRO A 136 -4.73 -2.03 -54.54
CA PRO A 136 -4.05 -3.01 -53.70
C PRO A 136 -2.63 -3.31 -54.19
N ARG A 137 -1.64 -3.24 -53.28
CA ARG A 137 -0.23 -3.52 -53.59
C ARG A 137 0.21 -4.86 -52.98
N PRO A 138 0.93 -5.72 -53.75
CA PRO A 138 1.61 -6.88 -53.20
C PRO A 138 2.63 -6.46 -52.13
N GLY A 139 2.88 -7.33 -51.16
CA GLY A 139 3.81 -7.13 -50.05
C GLY A 139 3.22 -6.42 -48.83
N THR A 140 1.92 -6.11 -48.84
CA THR A 140 1.22 -5.40 -47.75
C THR A 140 0.42 -6.38 -46.87
N MET A 141 -0.26 -5.87 -45.83
CA MET A 141 -1.07 -6.71 -44.93
C MET A 141 -2.14 -7.57 -45.63
N LEU A 142 -2.53 -7.21 -46.86
CA LEU A 142 -3.44 -7.97 -47.70
C LEU A 142 -2.88 -9.37 -48.04
N ASP A 143 -1.58 -9.47 -48.32
CA ASP A 143 -0.92 -10.75 -48.62
C ASP A 143 -0.93 -11.70 -47.41
N LEU A 144 -0.87 -11.14 -46.20
CA LEU A 144 -0.95 -11.91 -44.96
C LEU A 144 -2.36 -12.46 -44.75
N PHE A 145 -3.40 -11.65 -45.01
CA PHE A 145 -4.78 -12.10 -44.99
C PHE A 145 -5.06 -13.16 -46.07
N GLU A 146 -4.47 -13.01 -47.26
CA GLU A 146 -4.54 -14.01 -48.33
C GLU A 146 -3.88 -15.33 -47.91
N SER A 147 -2.68 -15.26 -47.31
CA SER A 147 -1.96 -16.43 -46.79
C SER A 147 -2.77 -17.16 -45.72
N GLN A 148 -3.46 -16.42 -44.84
CA GLN A 148 -4.38 -16.98 -43.85
C GLN A 148 -5.58 -17.68 -44.51
N ALA A 149 -6.26 -17.01 -45.43
CA ALA A 149 -7.44 -17.57 -46.10
C ALA A 149 -7.09 -18.85 -46.87
N ARG A 150 -5.95 -18.84 -47.58
CA ARG A 150 -5.43 -19.99 -48.31
C ARG A 150 -5.11 -21.18 -47.40
N PHE A 151 -4.47 -20.94 -46.25
CA PHE A 151 -4.20 -22.00 -45.28
C PHE A 151 -5.49 -22.72 -44.86
N PHE A 152 -6.55 -21.96 -44.57
CA PHE A 152 -7.84 -22.55 -44.21
C PHE A 152 -8.51 -23.28 -45.38
N ASP A 153 -8.41 -22.77 -46.60
CA ASP A 153 -8.96 -23.41 -47.81
C ASP A 153 -8.27 -24.74 -48.12
N ASP A 154 -6.94 -24.79 -48.01
CA ASP A 154 -6.15 -26.01 -48.21
C ASP A 154 -6.54 -27.09 -47.18
N LYS A 155 -6.71 -26.72 -45.90
CA LYS A 155 -7.13 -27.66 -44.83
C LYS A 155 -8.59 -28.10 -44.97
N ALA A 156 -9.48 -27.24 -45.47
CA ALA A 156 -10.88 -27.58 -45.73
C ALA A 156 -11.03 -28.60 -46.87
N SER A 157 -10.05 -28.71 -47.77
CA SER A 157 -10.04 -29.66 -48.89
C SER A 157 -9.61 -31.09 -48.53
N ASP A 158 -9.01 -31.31 -47.35
CA ASP A 158 -8.57 -32.64 -46.89
C ASP A 158 -9.65 -33.32 -46.02
N ALA A 159 -10.41 -34.22 -46.65
CA ALA A 159 -11.52 -34.96 -46.02
C ALA A 159 -11.11 -35.82 -44.79
N ARG A 160 -9.80 -36.06 -44.56
CA ARG A 160 -9.29 -36.81 -43.40
C ARG A 160 -9.10 -35.96 -42.14
N LEU A 161 -9.13 -34.63 -42.27
CA LEU A 161 -8.91 -33.69 -41.16
C LEU A 161 -10.21 -33.13 -40.56
N HIS A 162 -11.39 -33.64 -40.96
CA HIS A 162 -12.68 -33.19 -40.43
C HIS A 162 -12.86 -33.33 -38.90
N GLU A 163 -11.96 -34.06 -38.22
CA GLU A 163 -11.95 -34.21 -36.75
C GLU A 163 -10.78 -33.48 -36.05
N ALA A 164 -9.86 -32.83 -36.76
CA ALA A 164 -8.67 -32.22 -36.17
C ALA A 164 -8.62 -30.69 -36.38
N PHE A 165 -8.50 -29.98 -35.24
CA PHE A 165 -8.11 -28.58 -35.14
C PHE A 165 -6.88 -28.30 -36.03
N PHE A 166 -6.93 -27.24 -36.84
CA PHE A 166 -5.77 -26.83 -37.64
C PHE A 166 -4.61 -26.52 -36.70
N ASP A 167 -3.39 -26.89 -37.07
CA ASP A 167 -2.23 -26.63 -36.22
C ASP A 167 -1.97 -25.10 -36.16
N THR A 168 -2.11 -24.50 -34.98
CA THR A 168 -1.85 -23.06 -34.80
C THR A 168 -0.39 -22.71 -34.94
N ASP A 169 0.52 -23.64 -34.65
CA ASP A 169 1.96 -23.46 -34.87
C ASP A 169 2.24 -23.45 -36.38
N GLU A 170 1.59 -24.32 -37.15
CA GLU A 170 1.65 -24.33 -38.63
C GLU A 170 1.09 -23.03 -39.24
N LEU A 171 -0.10 -22.58 -38.78
CA LEU A 171 -0.67 -21.30 -39.23
C LEU A 171 0.23 -20.12 -38.86
N THR A 172 0.74 -20.08 -37.63
CA THR A 172 1.62 -19.00 -37.18
C THR A 172 2.89 -18.94 -38.01
N GLU A 173 3.45 -20.10 -38.38
CA GLU A 173 4.60 -20.18 -39.27
C GLU A 173 4.30 -19.66 -40.68
N VAL A 174 3.12 -19.97 -41.25
CA VAL A 174 2.67 -19.39 -42.53
C VAL A 174 2.60 -17.86 -42.44
N LEU A 175 1.99 -17.32 -41.39
CA LEU A 175 1.89 -15.87 -41.21
C LEU A 175 3.28 -15.23 -41.00
N ARG A 176 4.18 -15.88 -40.27
CA ARG A 176 5.57 -15.44 -40.06
C ARG A 176 6.34 -15.37 -41.38
N GLN A 177 6.12 -16.32 -42.28
CA GLN A 177 6.70 -16.30 -43.63
C GLN A 177 6.17 -15.15 -44.48
N SER A 178 4.89 -14.80 -44.37
CA SER A 178 4.33 -13.61 -45.04
C SER A 178 5.03 -12.33 -44.60
N VAL A 179 5.34 -12.18 -43.30
CA VAL A 179 6.14 -11.06 -42.77
C VAL A 179 7.53 -11.04 -43.41
N ALA A 180 8.25 -12.17 -43.41
CA ALA A 180 9.60 -12.25 -43.98
C ALA A 180 9.64 -11.94 -45.49
N GLN A 181 8.61 -12.38 -46.24
CA GLN A 181 8.53 -12.15 -47.68
C GLN A 181 8.21 -10.70 -48.05
N SER A 182 7.58 -9.93 -47.15
CA SER A 182 7.21 -8.52 -47.39
C SER A 182 8.42 -7.66 -47.80
N VAL A 183 9.61 -7.95 -47.25
CA VAL A 183 10.88 -7.25 -47.52
C VAL A 183 11.21 -7.20 -49.01
N THR A 184 10.97 -8.30 -49.73
CA THR A 184 11.37 -8.43 -51.15
C THR A 184 10.24 -8.14 -52.14
N ARG A 185 8.99 -8.05 -51.68
CA ARG A 185 7.82 -7.88 -52.57
C ARG A 185 7.65 -6.44 -53.05
N LEU A 186 8.21 -5.46 -52.33
CA LEU A 186 8.14 -4.04 -52.67
C LEU A 186 9.55 -3.45 -52.81
N PRO A 187 9.89 -2.78 -53.94
CA PRO A 187 11.20 -2.17 -54.13
C PRO A 187 11.59 -1.16 -53.03
N ALA A 188 10.61 -0.42 -52.49
CA ALA A 188 10.82 0.54 -51.41
C ALA A 188 11.26 -0.13 -50.11
N LEU A 189 10.58 -1.21 -49.70
CA LEU A 189 10.93 -2.01 -48.52
C LEU A 189 12.27 -2.72 -48.69
N GLN A 190 12.55 -3.25 -49.89
CA GLN A 190 13.83 -3.87 -50.20
C GLN A 190 14.99 -2.88 -50.10
N LYS A 191 14.80 -1.65 -50.60
CA LYS A 191 15.80 -0.56 -50.51
C LYS A 191 15.98 -0.06 -49.06
N ALA A 192 14.89 -0.02 -48.29
CA ALA A 192 14.92 0.34 -46.89
C ALA A 192 15.48 -0.77 -45.99
N GLY A 193 15.39 -2.02 -46.43
CA GLY A 193 15.85 -3.21 -45.70
C GLY A 193 14.91 -3.63 -44.56
N VAL A 194 13.64 -3.23 -44.58
CA VAL A 194 12.67 -3.49 -43.50
C VAL A 194 11.47 -4.32 -43.95
N VAL A 195 10.81 -4.99 -42.99
CA VAL A 195 9.48 -5.59 -43.20
C VAL A 195 8.41 -4.53 -43.34
N ASP A 196 7.27 -4.88 -43.96
CA ASP A 196 6.09 -4.03 -43.96
C ASP A 196 5.49 -3.91 -42.55
N ALA A 197 5.29 -2.66 -42.08
CA ALA A 197 4.77 -2.38 -40.75
C ALA A 197 3.33 -2.90 -40.56
N GLY A 198 2.50 -2.85 -41.61
CA GLY A 198 1.13 -3.34 -41.60
C GLY A 198 1.07 -4.87 -41.51
N VAL A 199 1.90 -5.57 -42.29
CA VAL A 199 2.05 -7.03 -42.26
C VAL A 199 2.49 -7.48 -40.87
N LEU A 200 3.55 -6.86 -40.31
CA LEU A 200 4.03 -7.17 -38.97
C LEU A 200 2.95 -6.90 -37.91
N GLY A 201 2.24 -5.78 -38.00
CA GLY A 201 1.14 -5.45 -37.10
C GLY A 201 0.02 -6.50 -37.08
N MET A 202 -0.41 -6.98 -38.25
CA MET A 202 -1.45 -8.01 -38.34
C MET A 202 -0.96 -9.39 -37.92
N PHE A 203 0.30 -9.72 -38.17
CA PHE A 203 0.93 -10.92 -37.62
C PHE A 203 0.88 -10.93 -36.09
N LEU A 204 1.29 -9.83 -35.44
CA LEU A 204 1.29 -9.71 -33.97
C LEU A 204 -0.12 -9.95 -33.39
N PHE A 205 -1.15 -9.37 -34.02
CA PHE A 205 -2.53 -9.55 -33.62
C PHE A 205 -2.98 -11.00 -33.77
N LEU A 206 -2.81 -11.56 -34.96
CA LEU A 206 -3.35 -12.87 -35.30
C LEU A 206 -2.65 -13.99 -34.54
N GLU A 207 -1.32 -13.95 -34.39
CA GLU A 207 -0.61 -14.90 -33.54
C GLU A 207 -1.09 -14.81 -32.09
N GLY A 208 -1.19 -13.60 -31.53
CA GLY A 208 -1.69 -13.41 -30.16
C GLY A 208 -3.11 -13.95 -29.98
N PHE A 209 -3.98 -13.70 -30.97
CA PHE A 209 -5.34 -14.21 -31.02
C PHE A 209 -5.39 -15.75 -31.05
N PHE A 210 -4.72 -16.39 -32.02
CA PHE A 210 -4.77 -17.85 -32.16
C PHE A 210 -4.12 -18.58 -30.97
N LYS A 211 -2.98 -18.07 -30.46
CA LYS A 211 -2.35 -18.63 -29.25
C LYS A 211 -3.26 -18.50 -28.03
N ALA A 212 -3.98 -17.38 -27.89
CA ALA A 212 -4.94 -17.19 -26.80
C ALA A 212 -6.17 -18.10 -26.88
N LEU A 213 -6.58 -18.53 -28.08
CA LEU A 213 -7.61 -19.56 -28.24
C LEU A 213 -7.19 -20.92 -27.66
N GLU A 214 -5.89 -21.17 -27.52
CA GLU A 214 -5.34 -22.35 -26.84
C GLU A 214 -4.84 -22.07 -25.42
N GLU A 215 -5.03 -20.85 -24.91
CA GLU A 215 -4.45 -20.39 -23.63
C GLU A 215 -2.90 -20.45 -23.62
N ARG A 216 -2.27 -20.44 -24.79
CA ARG A 216 -0.81 -20.48 -25.01
C ARG A 216 -0.22 -19.12 -25.37
N GLN A 217 -0.88 -18.00 -25.02
CA GLN A 217 -0.40 -16.66 -25.37
C GLN A 217 1.02 -16.33 -24.86
N ASP A 218 1.51 -16.99 -23.80
CA ASP A 218 2.89 -16.80 -23.31
C ASP A 218 3.96 -17.45 -24.24
N GLN A 219 3.53 -18.22 -25.26
CA GLN A 219 4.39 -18.89 -26.25
C GLN A 219 4.39 -18.20 -27.62
N CYS A 220 4.05 -16.91 -27.67
CA CYS A 220 4.20 -16.13 -28.90
C CYS A 220 5.68 -15.96 -29.29
N ILE A 221 5.95 -15.86 -30.58
CA ILE A 221 7.30 -15.78 -31.13
C ILE A 221 7.99 -14.46 -30.72
N PRO A 222 9.29 -14.51 -30.33
CA PRO A 222 10.10 -13.30 -30.07
C PRO A 222 10.30 -12.48 -31.35
N VAL A 223 9.85 -11.24 -31.34
CA VAL A 223 9.73 -10.40 -32.54
C VAL A 223 11.09 -9.91 -33.01
N MET A 224 11.90 -9.38 -32.07
CA MET A 224 13.21 -8.84 -32.41
C MET A 224 14.17 -9.95 -32.83
N GLU A 225 14.08 -11.14 -32.25
CA GLU A 225 14.92 -12.27 -32.64
C GLU A 225 14.57 -12.78 -34.04
N SER A 226 13.27 -12.89 -34.33
CA SER A 226 12.77 -13.48 -35.57
C SER A 226 12.94 -12.59 -36.79
N PHE A 227 12.97 -11.27 -36.61
CA PHE A 227 13.07 -10.29 -37.70
C PHE A 227 14.25 -9.32 -37.55
N LYS A 228 15.26 -9.64 -36.72
CA LYS A 228 16.38 -8.75 -36.33
C LYS A 228 17.01 -7.95 -37.47
N ASP A 229 17.16 -8.55 -38.65
CA ASP A 229 17.85 -7.96 -39.80
C ASP A 229 16.95 -7.02 -40.63
N HIS A 230 15.65 -6.94 -40.27
CA HIS A 230 14.62 -6.24 -41.03
C HIS A 230 13.73 -5.30 -40.19
N LEU A 231 14.19 -4.93 -38.99
CA LEU A 231 13.49 -4.00 -38.10
C LEU A 231 14.18 -2.62 -37.99
N CYS A 232 15.17 -2.35 -38.84
CA CYS A 232 15.89 -1.08 -38.90
C CYS A 232 15.96 -0.55 -40.32
N VAL A 233 15.64 0.73 -40.51
CA VAL A 233 15.80 1.37 -41.82
C VAL A 233 17.27 1.63 -42.11
N SER A 234 17.71 1.17 -43.28
CA SER A 234 19.09 1.24 -43.76
C SER A 234 19.64 2.67 -43.78
N ALA A 235 20.88 2.85 -43.32
CA ALA A 235 21.51 4.16 -43.10
C ALA A 235 21.73 5.06 -44.35
N GLY A 236 21.43 4.55 -45.55
CA GLY A 236 21.51 5.27 -46.83
C GLY A 236 20.16 5.42 -47.56
N TYR A 237 19.04 5.10 -46.90
CA TYR A 237 17.72 5.28 -47.48
C TYR A 237 17.33 6.77 -47.49
N THR A 238 17.22 7.37 -48.66
CA THR A 238 16.70 8.74 -48.88
C THR A 238 15.28 8.68 -49.42
N GLU A 239 14.38 9.41 -48.78
CA GLU A 239 12.95 9.47 -49.10
C GLU A 239 12.68 10.15 -50.46
N PRO A 240 11.77 9.62 -51.29
CA PRO A 240 11.20 10.36 -52.41
C PRO A 240 10.39 11.57 -51.91
N ALA A 241 10.39 12.68 -52.66
CA ALA A 241 9.62 13.87 -52.31
C ALA A 241 8.14 13.73 -52.69
N GLU A 242 7.24 13.52 -51.73
CA GLU A 242 5.77 13.48 -51.92
C GLU A 242 4.97 14.00 -50.69
N PRO A 243 3.64 13.78 -50.58
CA PRO A 243 2.54 14.75 -50.39
C PRO A 243 2.48 15.44 -49.01
N ALA A 244 1.69 16.53 -48.91
CA ALA A 244 1.69 17.42 -47.74
C ALA A 244 0.70 17.07 -46.62
N PHE A 245 -0.43 16.40 -46.92
CA PHE A 245 -1.52 16.20 -45.94
C PHE A 245 -2.13 14.80 -45.99
N CYS A 246 -2.45 14.30 -44.79
CA CYS A 246 -3.27 13.13 -44.52
C CYS A 246 -4.68 13.61 -44.11
N VAL A 247 -5.74 13.11 -44.77
CA VAL A 247 -7.12 13.56 -44.53
C VAL A 247 -8.03 12.37 -44.25
N ASP A 248 -8.63 12.37 -43.06
CA ASP A 248 -9.73 11.48 -42.67
C ASP A 248 -11.06 12.23 -42.76
N LEU A 249 -12.01 11.71 -43.54
CA LEU A 249 -13.30 12.37 -43.74
C LEU A 249 -14.46 11.39 -43.82
N GLN A 250 -15.65 11.87 -43.46
CA GLN A 250 -16.89 11.11 -43.57
C GLN A 250 -17.95 11.91 -44.33
N ILE A 251 -18.61 11.25 -45.27
CA ILE A 251 -19.66 11.81 -46.12
C ILE A 251 -20.96 11.07 -45.83
N ARG A 252 -22.06 11.80 -45.67
CA ARG A 252 -23.41 11.25 -45.76
C ARG A 252 -23.84 11.26 -47.22
N MET A 253 -24.12 10.07 -47.75
CA MET A 253 -24.51 9.88 -49.15
C MET A 253 -26.00 10.23 -49.34
N ASP A 254 -26.34 10.87 -50.46
CA ASP A 254 -27.74 11.08 -50.85
C ASP A 254 -28.42 9.74 -51.23
N GLN A 255 -29.70 9.55 -50.89
CA GLN A 255 -30.38 8.26 -51.05
C GLN A 255 -30.34 7.75 -52.50
N GLY A 256 -29.69 6.60 -52.71
CA GLY A 256 -29.66 5.89 -54.00
C GLY A 256 -28.43 6.18 -54.88
N ALA A 257 -27.48 7.01 -54.45
CA ALA A 257 -26.23 7.27 -55.19
C ALA A 257 -25.06 6.46 -54.60
N GLY A 258 -24.43 5.60 -55.42
CA GLY A 258 -23.10 5.06 -55.14
C GLY A 258 -22.02 6.04 -55.63
N ALA A 259 -20.90 6.14 -54.94
CA ALA A 259 -19.77 6.95 -55.41
C ALA A 259 -19.13 6.30 -56.66
N PRO A 260 -18.91 7.02 -57.77
CA PRO A 260 -18.26 6.45 -58.95
C PRO A 260 -16.78 6.13 -58.68
N ASP A 261 -16.36 4.87 -58.88
CA ASP A 261 -14.96 4.42 -58.70
C ASP A 261 -13.93 5.30 -59.44
N ALA A 262 -14.31 5.85 -60.59
CA ALA A 262 -13.46 6.74 -61.38
C ALA A 262 -13.19 8.10 -60.69
N LEU A 263 -14.18 8.64 -59.99
CA LEU A 263 -14.05 9.90 -59.24
C LEU A 263 -13.22 9.68 -57.97
N ILE A 264 -13.42 8.54 -57.31
CA ILE A 264 -12.67 8.14 -56.12
C ILE A 264 -11.19 8.02 -56.41
N LYS A 265 -10.79 7.26 -57.44
CA LYS A 265 -9.37 7.00 -57.78
C LYS A 265 -8.56 8.25 -58.09
N THR A 266 -9.23 9.38 -58.31
CA THR A 266 -8.57 10.65 -58.61
C THR A 266 -8.47 11.56 -57.38
N LEU A 267 -9.04 11.21 -56.21
CA LEU A 267 -9.11 12.07 -55.02
C LEU A 267 -7.74 12.30 -54.33
N GLY A 268 -6.76 11.43 -54.52
CA GLY A 268 -5.43 11.56 -53.92
C GLY A 268 -4.49 10.41 -54.28
N ASP A 269 -3.29 10.44 -53.70
CA ASP A 269 -2.17 9.56 -54.03
C ASP A 269 -2.31 8.17 -53.37
N SER A 270 -2.96 8.09 -52.21
CA SER A 270 -3.35 6.85 -51.51
C SER A 270 -4.76 7.02 -50.97
N ILE A 271 -5.66 6.07 -51.26
CA ILE A 271 -7.08 6.16 -50.90
C ILE A 271 -7.54 4.82 -50.29
N VAL A 272 -8.06 4.90 -49.08
CA VAL A 272 -8.75 3.79 -48.40
C VAL A 272 -10.15 4.23 -48.04
N MET A 273 -11.14 3.37 -48.29
CA MET A 273 -12.54 3.69 -48.06
C MET A 273 -13.29 2.57 -47.35
N ALA A 274 -14.28 2.96 -46.57
CA ALA A 274 -15.27 2.06 -46.00
C ALA A 274 -16.68 2.63 -46.25
N GLN A 275 -17.55 1.85 -46.88
CA GLN A 275 -18.91 2.26 -47.24
C GLN A 275 -19.96 1.49 -46.43
N THR A 276 -20.96 2.20 -45.93
CA THR A 276 -22.23 1.66 -45.43
C THR A 276 -23.39 2.19 -46.27
N ASP A 277 -24.62 1.68 -46.04
CA ASP A 277 -25.82 2.09 -46.78
C ASP A 277 -26.15 3.60 -46.69
N GLN A 278 -25.59 4.32 -45.69
CA GLN A 278 -25.90 5.74 -45.42
C GLN A 278 -24.67 6.64 -45.31
N SER A 279 -23.45 6.10 -45.31
CA SER A 279 -22.23 6.90 -45.14
C SER A 279 -21.01 6.30 -45.84
N LEU A 280 -20.15 7.16 -46.34
CA LEU A 280 -18.85 6.83 -46.93
C LEU A 280 -17.74 7.46 -46.09
N LYS A 281 -16.84 6.64 -45.56
CA LYS A 281 -15.62 7.08 -44.88
C LYS A 281 -14.46 6.97 -45.85
N ILE A 282 -13.69 8.04 -45.99
CA ILE A 282 -12.55 8.12 -46.90
C ILE A 282 -11.33 8.58 -46.10
N HIS A 283 -10.25 7.83 -46.23
CA HIS A 283 -8.93 8.23 -45.81
C HIS A 283 -8.09 8.46 -47.07
N VAL A 284 -7.50 9.65 -47.21
CA VAL A 284 -6.82 10.03 -48.43
C VAL A 284 -5.61 10.92 -48.20
N HIS A 285 -4.53 10.63 -48.91
CA HIS A 285 -3.34 11.48 -48.92
C HIS A 285 -3.37 12.40 -50.12
N THR A 286 -3.21 13.70 -49.87
CA THR A 286 -3.32 14.73 -50.90
C THR A 286 -2.28 15.83 -50.72
N ARG A 287 -1.90 16.45 -51.82
CA ARG A 287 -1.05 17.65 -51.84
C ARG A 287 -1.88 18.93 -51.64
N ASP A 288 -3.19 18.86 -51.89
CA ASP A 288 -4.11 20.00 -51.84
C ASP A 288 -5.43 19.59 -51.15
N ARG A 289 -5.51 19.86 -49.84
CA ARG A 289 -6.69 19.58 -49.02
C ARG A 289 -7.93 20.36 -49.44
N GLU A 290 -7.75 21.56 -50.00
CA GLU A 290 -8.87 22.40 -50.42
C GLU A 290 -9.48 21.89 -51.72
N ALA A 291 -8.64 21.42 -52.66
CA ALA A 291 -9.10 20.72 -53.86
C ALA A 291 -9.83 19.42 -53.51
N LEU A 292 -9.31 18.65 -52.55
CA LEU A 292 -9.99 17.46 -52.05
C LEU A 292 -11.36 17.82 -51.46
N LYS A 293 -11.44 18.81 -50.58
CA LYS A 293 -12.69 19.22 -49.92
C LYS A 293 -13.76 19.64 -50.91
N ARG A 294 -13.39 20.36 -51.98
CA ARG A 294 -14.32 20.72 -53.07
C ARG A 294 -14.87 19.48 -53.77
N ARG A 295 -14.00 18.56 -54.16
CA ARG A 295 -14.37 17.34 -54.93
C ARG A 295 -15.19 16.34 -54.12
N VAL A 296 -14.87 16.20 -52.84
CA VAL A 296 -15.60 15.34 -51.90
C VAL A 296 -16.99 15.92 -51.62
N SER A 297 -17.14 17.24 -51.62
CA SER A 297 -18.46 17.90 -51.46
C SER A 297 -19.41 17.64 -52.64
N GLU A 298 -18.91 17.15 -53.79
CA GLU A 298 -19.74 16.71 -54.92
C GLU A 298 -20.38 15.33 -54.69
N LEU A 299 -19.87 14.55 -53.73
CA LEU A 299 -20.35 13.19 -53.42
C LEU A 299 -21.46 13.16 -52.35
N GLY A 300 -21.59 14.21 -51.53
CA GLY A 300 -22.58 14.31 -50.46
C GLY A 300 -22.19 15.30 -49.36
N GLU A 301 -22.95 15.29 -48.25
CA GLU A 301 -22.70 16.18 -47.10
C GLU A 301 -21.50 15.67 -46.27
N ILE A 302 -20.44 16.47 -46.15
CA ILE A 302 -19.30 16.15 -45.28
C ILE A 302 -19.74 16.28 -43.82
N THR A 303 -19.83 15.17 -43.10
CA THR A 303 -20.23 15.12 -41.68
C THR A 303 -19.06 15.14 -40.71
N ALA A 304 -17.86 14.78 -41.16
CA ALA A 304 -16.62 14.86 -40.39
C ALA A 304 -15.43 15.11 -41.32
N TRP A 305 -14.46 15.89 -40.86
CA TRP A 305 -13.25 16.23 -41.60
C TRP A 305 -12.11 16.48 -40.61
N ASP A 306 -11.00 15.78 -40.80
CA ASP A 306 -9.76 15.93 -40.05
C ASP A 306 -8.58 15.87 -41.02
N ASP A 307 -7.70 16.87 -40.98
CA ASP A 307 -6.51 16.93 -41.84
C ASP A 307 -5.25 17.24 -41.03
N GLU A 308 -4.27 16.36 -41.11
CA GLU A 308 -2.97 16.50 -40.46
C GLU A 308 -1.86 16.65 -41.52
N PRO A 309 -0.89 17.57 -41.33
CA PRO A 309 0.31 17.59 -42.16
C PRO A 309 1.09 16.29 -42.00
N ILE A 310 1.57 15.72 -43.10
CA ILE A 310 2.48 14.57 -43.04
C ILE A 310 3.83 15.12 -42.57
N THR A 311 4.13 14.94 -41.29
CA THR A 311 5.39 15.41 -40.68
C THR A 311 6.51 14.40 -40.92
N THR A 312 7.72 14.90 -41.19
CA THR A 312 8.90 14.05 -41.40
C THR A 312 9.34 13.37 -40.10
N ARG A 313 9.89 12.18 -40.28
CA ARG A 313 10.38 11.24 -39.26
C ARG A 313 11.20 11.95 -38.16
N PRO A 314 10.91 11.69 -36.86
CA PRO A 314 11.83 12.05 -35.78
C PRO A 314 13.19 11.33 -35.98
N GLU A 315 14.31 12.02 -35.74
CA GLU A 315 15.64 11.40 -35.79
C GLU A 315 15.78 10.28 -34.74
N LYS A 316 15.92 9.04 -35.25
CA LYS A 316 16.30 7.73 -34.67
C LYS A 316 16.26 7.51 -33.15
N ALA A 317 15.48 6.50 -32.75
CA ALA A 317 15.93 5.50 -31.77
C ALA A 317 16.72 4.38 -32.50
N PRO A 318 17.85 3.88 -31.96
CA PRO A 318 18.63 2.82 -32.60
C PRO A 318 17.90 1.46 -32.51
N ALA A 319 17.87 0.70 -33.61
CA ALA A 319 17.21 -0.62 -33.68
C ALA A 319 17.86 -1.72 -32.83
N ARG A 320 19.03 -1.42 -32.26
CA ARG A 320 19.63 -2.13 -31.13
C ARG A 320 20.41 -1.10 -30.36
N ALA A 321 20.05 -0.85 -29.12
CA ALA A 321 20.87 0.00 -28.28
C ALA A 321 22.27 -0.64 -28.18
N THR A 322 23.32 0.18 -28.08
CA THR A 322 24.66 -0.34 -27.77
C THR A 322 24.59 -1.19 -26.50
N PRO A 323 25.41 -2.26 -26.36
CA PRO A 323 25.36 -3.15 -25.19
C PRO A 323 25.39 -2.43 -23.83
N ASP A 324 25.99 -1.24 -23.81
CA ASP A 324 26.14 -0.41 -22.62
C ASP A 324 24.91 0.44 -22.26
N THR A 325 23.82 0.43 -23.03
CA THR A 325 22.65 1.30 -22.79
C THR A 325 21.58 0.61 -21.96
N VAL A 326 21.17 1.22 -20.84
CA VAL A 326 20.07 0.74 -20.00
C VAL A 326 18.73 1.23 -20.56
N GLY A 327 17.83 0.32 -20.89
CA GLY A 327 16.46 0.66 -21.32
C GLY A 327 15.61 1.15 -20.16
N ILE A 328 14.94 2.30 -20.31
CA ILE A 328 14.08 2.87 -19.27
C ILE A 328 12.61 2.62 -19.61
N ILE A 329 11.87 2.04 -18.67
CA ILE A 329 10.41 1.93 -18.74
C ILE A 329 9.80 2.80 -17.63
N THR A 330 8.69 3.48 -17.91
CA THR A 330 7.84 4.12 -16.89
C THR A 330 6.36 4.07 -17.30
N ASP A 331 5.45 4.29 -16.35
CA ASP A 331 4.03 4.37 -16.64
C ASP A 331 3.63 5.71 -17.27
N ALA A 332 2.72 5.67 -18.26
CA ALA A 332 2.15 6.86 -18.89
C ALA A 332 1.43 7.80 -17.90
N ALA A 333 1.05 7.28 -16.73
CA ALA A 333 0.52 8.05 -15.60
C ALA A 333 1.54 9.06 -15.00
N GLY A 334 2.75 9.17 -15.56
CA GLY A 334 3.80 10.10 -15.18
C GLY A 334 3.79 11.47 -15.86
N SER A 335 2.74 11.85 -16.60
CA SER A 335 2.66 13.18 -17.27
C SER A 335 3.83 13.45 -18.23
N ILE A 336 4.34 12.41 -18.90
CA ILE A 336 5.36 12.51 -19.98
C ILE A 336 4.65 12.41 -21.33
N THR A 337 4.93 13.32 -22.26
CA THR A 337 4.39 13.26 -23.62
C THR A 337 5.09 12.20 -24.46
N LEU A 338 4.42 11.65 -25.49
CA LEU A 338 5.04 10.66 -26.40
C LEU A 338 6.31 11.19 -27.05
N GLU A 339 6.29 12.44 -27.51
CA GLU A 339 7.46 13.15 -28.07
C GLU A 339 8.63 13.19 -27.09
N ARG A 340 8.35 13.50 -25.81
CA ARG A 340 9.37 13.61 -24.78
C ARG A 340 9.93 12.24 -24.38
N ALA A 341 9.08 11.24 -24.30
CA ALA A 341 9.50 9.86 -24.05
C ALA A 341 10.39 9.34 -25.18
N ALA A 342 9.99 9.57 -26.44
CA ALA A 342 10.79 9.20 -27.61
C ALA A 342 12.16 9.89 -27.62
N ALA A 343 12.20 11.20 -27.36
CA ALA A 343 13.45 11.98 -27.31
C ALA A 343 14.44 11.51 -26.21
N LEU A 344 13.94 10.85 -25.15
CA LEU A 344 14.74 10.34 -24.05
C LEU A 344 14.93 8.82 -24.09
N GLY A 345 14.41 8.13 -25.11
CA GLY A 345 14.46 6.66 -25.19
C GLY A 345 13.65 5.96 -24.08
N ILE A 346 12.61 6.60 -23.54
CA ILE A 346 11.75 6.04 -22.49
C ILE A 346 10.59 5.25 -23.13
N THR A 347 10.43 4.00 -22.71
CA THR A 347 9.24 3.20 -23.04
C THR A 347 8.10 3.53 -22.08
N LEU A 348 6.99 4.06 -22.60
CA LEU A 348 5.79 4.33 -21.80
C LEU A 348 4.85 3.12 -21.75
N MET A 349 4.41 2.76 -20.55
CA MET A 349 3.38 1.75 -20.34
C MET A 349 2.02 2.40 -20.13
N ASP A 350 1.10 2.19 -21.09
CA ASP A 350 -0.22 2.81 -21.09
C ASP A 350 -1.13 2.33 -19.96
N SER A 351 -1.82 3.28 -19.32
CA SER A 351 -3.11 3.04 -18.69
C SER A 351 -4.24 3.33 -19.68
N PHE A 352 -5.47 2.93 -19.38
CA PHE A 352 -6.61 3.09 -20.27
C PHE A 352 -7.64 4.05 -19.67
N ILE A 353 -8.12 4.99 -20.48
CA ILE A 353 -9.22 5.89 -20.15
C ILE A 353 -10.51 5.28 -20.67
N VAL A 354 -11.45 4.99 -19.77
CA VAL A 354 -12.69 4.28 -20.06
C VAL A 354 -13.87 5.24 -19.95
N THR A 355 -14.58 5.41 -21.07
CA THR A 355 -15.80 6.20 -21.22
C THR A 355 -16.98 5.30 -21.62
N ASP A 356 -18.18 5.86 -21.74
CA ASP A 356 -19.36 5.14 -22.26
C ASP A 356 -19.18 4.70 -23.73
N GLY A 357 -18.36 5.43 -24.50
CA GLY A 357 -18.02 5.13 -25.89
C GLY A 357 -16.89 4.13 -26.06
N GLY A 358 -16.20 3.74 -24.97
CA GLY A 358 -15.10 2.79 -25.02
C GLY A 358 -13.89 3.17 -24.17
N GLY A 359 -12.88 2.30 -24.20
CA GLY A 359 -11.59 2.48 -23.54
C GLY A 359 -10.44 2.69 -24.53
N SER A 360 -9.69 3.78 -24.39
CA SER A 360 -8.50 4.08 -25.21
C SER A 360 -7.24 4.14 -24.34
N PRO A 361 -6.05 3.84 -24.90
CA PRO A 361 -4.78 4.12 -24.23
C PRO A 361 -4.68 5.60 -23.88
N GLU A 362 -4.21 5.92 -22.68
CA GLU A 362 -4.12 7.30 -22.20
C GLU A 362 -3.25 8.19 -23.07
N THR A 363 -2.14 7.67 -23.59
CA THR A 363 -1.24 8.44 -24.47
C THR A 363 -1.88 8.87 -25.78
N LEU A 364 -3.02 8.28 -26.14
CA LEU A 364 -3.74 8.53 -27.40
C LEU A 364 -5.16 9.07 -27.17
N ALA A 365 -5.60 9.21 -25.92
CA ALA A 365 -6.91 9.75 -25.61
C ALA A 365 -6.88 11.28 -25.69
N ASP A 366 -7.84 11.89 -26.40
CA ASP A 366 -7.94 13.35 -26.49
C ASP A 366 -8.31 13.97 -25.12
N PRO A 367 -7.37 14.70 -24.46
CA PRO A 367 -7.63 15.29 -23.16
C PRO A 367 -8.78 16.29 -23.17
N ALA A 368 -8.92 17.09 -24.24
CA ALA A 368 -9.93 18.12 -24.33
C ALA A 368 -11.34 17.51 -24.33
N GLN A 369 -11.54 16.46 -25.13
CA GLN A 369 -12.79 15.71 -25.16
C GLN A 369 -13.08 15.02 -23.81
N ILE A 370 -12.07 14.41 -23.18
CA ILE A 370 -12.23 13.74 -21.87
C ILE A 370 -12.65 14.73 -20.78
N TYR A 371 -11.97 15.87 -20.65
CA TYR A 371 -12.33 16.87 -19.65
C TYR A 371 -13.69 17.54 -19.96
N ALA A 372 -14.02 17.76 -21.23
CA ALA A 372 -15.34 18.26 -21.64
C ALA A 372 -16.46 17.29 -21.25
N ASP A 373 -16.25 15.99 -21.45
CA ASP A 373 -17.21 14.95 -21.06
C ASP A 373 -17.35 14.84 -19.54
N MET A 374 -16.26 14.93 -18.79
CA MET A 374 -16.29 15.02 -17.32
C MET A 374 -17.01 16.28 -16.83
N ALA A 375 -16.85 17.42 -17.52
CA ALA A 375 -17.55 18.66 -17.19
C ALA A 375 -19.06 18.55 -17.46
N ARG A 376 -19.46 17.84 -18.53
CA ARG A 376 -20.86 17.49 -18.84
C ARG A 376 -21.46 16.41 -17.92
N GLY A 377 -20.67 15.86 -17.00
CA GLY A 377 -21.11 14.84 -16.04
C GLY A 377 -21.15 13.41 -16.60
N LYS A 378 -20.55 13.16 -17.77
CA LYS A 378 -20.38 11.79 -18.27
C LYS A 378 -19.40 11.02 -17.39
N ARG A 379 -19.59 9.70 -17.31
CA ARG A 379 -18.74 8.85 -16.49
C ARG A 379 -17.45 8.53 -17.23
N VAL A 380 -16.32 8.92 -16.63
CA VAL A 380 -14.98 8.56 -17.09
C VAL A 380 -14.26 7.82 -15.97
N MET A 381 -13.56 6.75 -16.32
CA MET A 381 -12.82 5.88 -15.40
C MET A 381 -11.43 5.57 -15.96
N THR A 382 -10.56 4.98 -15.14
CA THR A 382 -9.24 4.52 -15.54
C THR A 382 -9.12 3.01 -15.33
N ALA A 383 -8.43 2.30 -16.22
CA ALA A 383 -8.11 0.88 -16.10
C ALA A 383 -6.61 0.64 -16.34
N GLN A 384 -6.05 -0.40 -15.72
CA GLN A 384 -4.66 -0.79 -15.93
C GLN A 384 -4.51 -1.64 -17.20
N ALA A 385 -3.30 -1.68 -17.76
CA ALA A 385 -2.91 -2.70 -18.73
C ALA A 385 -3.11 -4.12 -18.14
N SER A 386 -3.45 -5.09 -19.00
CA SER A 386 -3.58 -6.47 -18.56
C SER A 386 -2.23 -7.04 -18.11
N VAL A 387 -2.21 -8.19 -17.46
CA VAL A 387 -0.94 -8.87 -17.14
C VAL A 387 -0.18 -9.23 -18.42
N PHE A 388 -0.89 -9.67 -19.46
CA PHE A 388 -0.29 -10.04 -20.76
C PHE A 388 0.39 -8.84 -21.42
N GLN A 389 -0.31 -7.71 -21.59
CA GLN A 389 0.24 -6.50 -22.19
C GLN A 389 1.51 -6.02 -21.46
N ARG A 390 1.50 -6.06 -20.11
CA ARG A 390 2.66 -5.66 -19.29
C ARG A 390 3.87 -6.56 -19.55
N ARG A 391 3.66 -7.89 -19.59
CA ARG A 391 4.72 -8.86 -19.90
C ARG A 391 5.26 -8.68 -21.32
N GLU A 392 4.40 -8.39 -22.30
CA GLU A 392 4.82 -8.06 -23.66
C GLU A 392 5.70 -6.80 -23.70
N THR A 393 5.33 -5.74 -22.96
CA THR A 393 6.17 -4.53 -22.85
C THR A 393 7.53 -4.84 -22.21
N PHE A 394 7.58 -5.66 -21.16
CA PHE A 394 8.84 -6.08 -20.54
C PHE A 394 9.70 -6.90 -21.50
N ARG A 395 9.09 -7.84 -22.23
CA ARG A 395 9.76 -8.67 -23.23
C ARG A 395 10.33 -7.80 -24.36
N LYS A 396 9.54 -6.87 -24.92
CA LYS A 396 10.02 -5.92 -25.92
C LYS A 396 11.26 -5.17 -25.44
N ALA A 397 11.21 -4.60 -24.22
CA ALA A 397 12.36 -3.88 -23.68
C ALA A 397 13.59 -4.80 -23.49
N LEU A 398 13.40 -6.02 -23.01
CA LEU A 398 14.49 -7.00 -22.85
C LEU A 398 15.03 -7.57 -24.17
N GLU A 399 14.26 -7.49 -25.24
CA GLU A 399 14.71 -7.83 -26.58
C GLU A 399 15.49 -6.66 -27.24
N GLN A 400 15.17 -5.42 -26.86
CA GLN A 400 15.83 -4.20 -27.37
C GLN A 400 17.09 -3.81 -26.58
N TYR A 401 17.12 -4.09 -25.28
CA TYR A 401 18.18 -3.69 -24.35
C TYR A 401 18.71 -4.90 -23.57
N ASP A 402 20.03 -4.96 -23.38
CA ASP A 402 20.65 -6.01 -22.56
C ASP A 402 20.21 -5.90 -21.09
N ARG A 403 20.03 -4.66 -20.62
CA ARG A 403 19.67 -4.29 -19.27
C ARG A 403 18.53 -3.27 -19.26
N VAL A 404 17.56 -3.43 -18.36
CA VAL A 404 16.35 -2.61 -18.27
C VAL A 404 16.13 -2.12 -16.83
N LEU A 405 15.74 -0.86 -16.68
CA LEU A 405 15.26 -0.28 -15.43
C LEU A 405 13.82 0.17 -15.59
N TYR A 406 12.92 -0.42 -14.81
CA TYR A 406 11.50 -0.04 -14.79
C TYR A 406 11.19 0.82 -13.55
N LEU A 407 10.84 2.08 -13.80
CA LEU A 407 10.40 3.06 -12.80
C LEU A 407 8.87 3.05 -12.74
N CYS A 408 8.28 2.26 -11.86
CA CYS A 408 6.82 2.12 -11.86
C CYS A 408 6.14 3.19 -11.01
N VAL A 409 4.93 3.56 -11.39
CA VAL A 409 3.97 4.29 -10.55
C VAL A 409 3.80 3.56 -9.22
N GLY A 410 3.61 4.32 -8.15
CA GLY A 410 3.61 3.79 -6.80
C GLY A 410 2.64 2.61 -6.59
N SER A 411 3.07 1.55 -5.91
CA SER A 411 2.27 0.32 -5.64
C SER A 411 0.95 0.56 -4.91
N VAL A 412 0.79 1.71 -4.23
CA VAL A 412 -0.48 2.11 -3.61
C VAL A 412 -1.54 2.52 -4.66
N TYR A 413 -1.10 2.92 -5.85
CA TYR A 413 -1.96 3.39 -6.93
C TYR A 413 -2.29 2.28 -7.93
N THR A 414 -1.31 1.46 -8.30
CA THR A 414 -1.47 0.37 -9.28
C THR A 414 -0.81 -0.93 -8.84
N GLY A 415 -1.19 -2.05 -9.47
CA GLY A 415 -0.54 -3.35 -9.24
C GLY A 415 0.60 -3.65 -10.21
N ASN A 416 1.23 -2.60 -10.78
CA ASN A 416 2.28 -2.80 -11.80
C ASN A 416 3.60 -3.26 -11.18
N TYR A 417 3.94 -2.76 -9.99
CA TYR A 417 5.13 -3.17 -9.26
C TYR A 417 5.13 -4.67 -8.96
N GLU A 418 4.04 -5.19 -8.37
CA GLU A 418 3.95 -6.60 -8.00
C GLU A 418 4.02 -7.52 -9.21
N VAL A 419 3.38 -7.15 -10.32
CA VAL A 419 3.40 -7.94 -11.56
C VAL A 419 4.79 -7.95 -12.19
N ALA A 420 5.51 -6.82 -12.18
CA ALA A 420 6.86 -6.74 -12.71
C ALA A 420 7.86 -7.53 -11.85
N VAL A 421 7.82 -7.37 -10.52
CA VAL A 421 8.69 -8.13 -9.60
C VAL A 421 8.44 -9.64 -9.72
N GLN A 422 7.17 -10.06 -9.80
CA GLN A 422 6.84 -11.46 -10.00
C GLN A 422 7.36 -11.97 -11.35
N TRP A 423 7.21 -11.19 -12.42
CA TRP A 423 7.73 -11.56 -13.74
C TRP A 423 9.26 -11.72 -13.77
N VAL A 424 9.98 -10.78 -13.13
CA VAL A 424 11.45 -10.85 -13.02
C VAL A 424 11.88 -12.10 -12.26
N ALA A 425 11.19 -12.44 -11.16
CA ALA A 425 11.47 -13.64 -10.37
C ALA A 425 11.14 -14.94 -11.12
N ASP A 426 9.97 -15.00 -11.78
CA ASP A 426 9.50 -16.21 -12.49
C ASP A 426 10.39 -16.59 -13.68
N ASN A 427 11.15 -15.63 -14.23
CA ASN A 427 12.01 -15.82 -15.41
C ASN A 427 13.52 -15.64 -15.12
N ASP A 428 13.91 -15.51 -13.85
CA ASP A 428 15.30 -15.32 -13.42
C ASP A 428 16.01 -14.13 -14.10
N LEU A 429 15.31 -13.00 -14.20
CA LEU A 429 15.77 -11.81 -14.93
C LEU A 429 16.43 -10.76 -14.02
N SER A 430 16.78 -11.11 -12.78
CA SER A 430 17.22 -10.13 -11.77
C SER A 430 18.49 -9.35 -12.17
N GLU A 431 19.36 -9.93 -12.99
CA GLU A 431 20.56 -9.29 -13.54
C GLU A 431 20.27 -8.42 -14.79
N ARG A 432 19.15 -8.67 -15.47
CA ARG A 432 18.77 -8.00 -16.73
C ARG A 432 17.68 -6.95 -16.55
N MET A 433 16.85 -7.04 -15.53
CA MET A 433 15.75 -6.11 -15.29
C MET A 433 15.61 -5.78 -13.82
N GLN A 434 15.76 -4.49 -13.48
CA GLN A 434 15.48 -3.97 -12.15
C GLN A 434 14.15 -3.21 -12.14
N VAL A 435 13.42 -3.32 -11.03
CA VAL A 435 12.10 -2.68 -10.86
C VAL A 435 12.15 -1.79 -9.61
N VAL A 436 11.82 -0.52 -9.76
CA VAL A 436 11.80 0.46 -8.67
C VAL A 436 10.36 0.94 -8.44
N ASP A 437 9.84 0.69 -7.23
CA ASP A 437 8.62 1.33 -6.75
C ASP A 437 8.91 2.80 -6.43
N THR A 438 8.53 3.70 -7.33
CA THR A 438 8.80 5.12 -7.15
C THR A 438 7.99 5.73 -6.02
N GLY A 439 6.89 5.11 -5.60
CA GLY A 439 5.89 5.72 -4.69
C GLY A 439 5.31 7.04 -5.23
N ALA A 440 5.51 7.34 -6.52
CA ALA A 440 5.13 8.56 -7.20
C ALA A 440 4.05 8.28 -8.26
N ALA A 441 3.38 9.35 -8.70
CA ALA A 441 2.45 9.38 -9.82
C ALA A 441 2.52 10.80 -10.43
N SER A 442 1.82 11.06 -11.52
CA SER A 442 1.73 12.40 -12.11
C SER A 442 3.11 12.99 -12.45
N GLY A 443 3.28 14.31 -12.36
CA GLY A 443 4.49 15.02 -12.75
C GLY A 443 5.69 14.64 -11.90
N ARG A 444 5.49 14.15 -10.66
CA ARG A 444 6.59 13.60 -9.85
C ARG A 444 7.21 12.38 -10.51
N LEU A 445 6.38 11.43 -10.95
CA LEU A 445 6.86 10.23 -11.66
C LEU A 445 7.55 10.63 -12.97
N GLY A 446 6.97 11.58 -13.71
CA GLY A 446 7.55 12.10 -14.94
C GLY A 446 8.92 12.70 -14.76
N LEU A 447 9.06 13.61 -13.79
CA LEU A 447 10.31 14.28 -13.48
C LEU A 447 11.39 13.29 -13.01
N ILE A 448 11.01 12.27 -12.23
CA ILE A 448 11.92 11.18 -11.85
C ILE A 448 12.40 10.45 -13.10
N ALA A 449 11.49 9.96 -13.94
CA ALA A 449 11.83 9.16 -15.11
C ALA A 449 12.67 9.94 -16.13
N GLU A 450 12.34 11.20 -16.40
CA GLU A 450 13.16 12.05 -17.28
C GLU A 450 14.57 12.28 -16.73
N THR A 451 14.70 12.45 -15.41
CA THR A 451 16.01 12.71 -14.79
C THR A 451 16.86 11.43 -14.79
N VAL A 452 16.26 10.28 -14.53
CA VAL A 452 16.95 8.98 -14.61
C VAL A 452 17.35 8.65 -16.04
N ALA A 453 16.50 8.91 -17.04
CA ALA A 453 16.84 8.68 -18.44
C ALA A 453 18.05 9.52 -18.88
N LEU A 454 18.12 10.79 -18.47
CA LEU A 454 19.31 11.62 -18.70
C LEU A 454 20.55 11.09 -17.98
N ALA A 455 20.40 10.56 -16.76
CA ALA A 455 21.52 9.96 -16.02
C ALA A 455 22.05 8.67 -16.69
N ALA A 456 21.20 7.91 -17.38
CA ALA A 456 21.55 6.69 -18.11
C ALA A 456 22.55 6.92 -19.26
N GLU A 457 22.72 8.16 -19.71
CA GLU A 457 23.78 8.54 -20.66
C GLU A 457 25.18 8.33 -20.06
N THR A 458 25.32 8.44 -18.75
CA THR A 458 26.60 8.34 -18.02
C THR A 458 26.69 7.10 -17.14
N LEU A 459 25.61 6.76 -16.42
CA LEU A 459 25.53 5.58 -15.55
C LEU A 459 25.02 4.38 -16.36
N LYS A 460 25.93 3.46 -16.68
CA LYS A 460 25.64 2.28 -17.52
C LYS A 460 25.27 1.04 -16.72
N ASP A 461 25.55 1.04 -15.41
CA ASP A 461 25.15 -0.05 -14.54
C ASP A 461 23.70 0.15 -14.02
N PRO A 462 22.80 -0.83 -14.19
CA PRO A 462 21.41 -0.72 -13.73
C PRO A 462 21.27 -0.57 -12.23
N ALA A 463 22.15 -1.19 -11.43
CA ALA A 463 22.09 -1.08 -9.98
C ALA A 463 22.54 0.31 -9.53
N GLU A 464 23.58 0.87 -10.14
CA GLU A 464 24.00 2.27 -9.92
C GLU A 464 22.91 3.25 -10.36
N LEU A 465 22.29 3.02 -11.52
CA LEU A 465 21.22 3.85 -12.05
C LEU A 465 19.94 3.76 -11.20
N ALA A 466 19.59 2.57 -10.70
CA ALA A 466 18.49 2.39 -9.75
C ALA A 466 18.78 3.07 -8.41
N ALA A 467 20.00 2.97 -7.89
CA ALA A 467 20.41 3.70 -6.69
C ALA A 467 20.33 5.22 -6.90
N HIS A 468 20.73 5.71 -8.08
CA HIS A 468 20.58 7.12 -8.46
C HIS A 468 19.10 7.51 -8.56
N ALA A 469 18.24 6.67 -9.16
CA ALA A 469 16.80 6.87 -9.22
C ALA A 469 16.18 7.02 -7.82
N VAL A 470 16.60 6.21 -6.84
CA VAL A 470 16.12 6.31 -5.45
C VAL A 470 16.50 7.65 -4.80
N LYS A 471 17.70 8.18 -5.08
CA LYS A 471 18.11 9.53 -4.64
C LYS A 471 17.20 10.61 -5.23
N ILE A 472 16.93 10.54 -6.54
CA ILE A 472 16.01 11.46 -7.23
C ILE A 472 14.60 11.36 -6.64
N ILE A 473 14.10 10.15 -6.40
CA ILE A 473 12.79 9.90 -5.79
C ILE A 473 12.65 10.60 -4.43
N GLY A 474 13.71 10.55 -3.59
CA GLY A 474 13.74 11.19 -2.27
C GLY A 474 13.81 12.71 -2.32
N ALA A 475 14.45 13.27 -3.34
CA ALA A 475 14.59 14.72 -3.53
C ALA A 475 13.44 15.35 -4.34
N CYS A 476 12.67 14.55 -5.07
CA CYS A 476 11.55 15.03 -5.89
C CYS A 476 10.27 15.13 -5.07
N ASP A 477 9.58 16.25 -5.15
CA ASP A 477 8.28 16.47 -4.50
C ASP A 477 7.25 17.02 -5.49
N GLU A 478 5.96 16.95 -5.15
CA GLU A 478 4.87 17.43 -5.99
C GLU A 478 3.65 17.90 -5.21
N LEU A 479 3.06 18.98 -5.73
CA LEU A 479 1.81 19.56 -5.25
C LEU A 479 0.78 19.62 -6.38
N LEU A 480 -0.40 19.07 -6.13
CA LEU A 480 -1.56 19.08 -7.01
C LEU A 480 -2.66 19.96 -6.41
N PHE A 481 -3.12 20.91 -7.21
CA PHE A 481 -4.06 21.96 -6.81
C PHE A 481 -5.41 21.69 -7.47
N LEU A 482 -6.30 21.01 -6.74
CA LEU A 482 -7.61 20.62 -7.27
C LEU A 482 -8.57 21.80 -7.28
N ASN A 483 -9.43 21.82 -8.29
CA ASN A 483 -10.51 22.81 -8.41
C ASN A 483 -11.80 22.36 -7.70
N GLN A 484 -12.17 21.07 -7.83
CA GLN A 484 -13.40 20.50 -7.27
C GLN A 484 -13.14 19.12 -6.64
N LEU A 485 -13.73 18.87 -5.48
CA LEU A 485 -13.59 17.65 -4.68
C LEU A 485 -14.45 16.49 -5.20
N LYS A 486 -15.54 16.77 -5.91
CA LYS A 486 -16.46 15.73 -6.44
C LYS A 486 -15.75 14.67 -7.27
N TYR A 487 -14.75 15.03 -8.07
CA TYR A 487 -14.03 14.08 -8.95
C TYR A 487 -13.20 13.08 -8.15
N LEU A 488 -12.52 13.55 -7.09
CA LEU A 488 -11.77 12.70 -6.17
C LEU A 488 -12.68 11.74 -5.39
N ALA A 489 -13.91 12.17 -5.06
CA ALA A 489 -14.92 11.32 -4.44
C ALA A 489 -15.53 10.30 -5.42
N MET A 490 -15.73 10.68 -6.69
CA MET A 490 -16.21 9.78 -7.74
C MET A 490 -15.19 8.68 -8.06
N GLY A 491 -13.89 9.00 -8.01
CA GLY A 491 -12.79 8.05 -8.14
C GLY A 491 -12.59 7.12 -6.93
N GLY A 492 -13.41 7.22 -5.88
CA GLY A 492 -13.32 6.36 -4.69
C GLY A 492 -12.14 6.67 -3.76
N ARG A 493 -11.43 7.78 -4.00
CA ARG A 493 -10.28 8.22 -3.20
C ARG A 493 -10.66 9.18 -2.06
N MET A 494 -11.96 9.46 -1.90
CA MET A 494 -12.56 10.23 -0.81
C MET A 494 -14.02 9.80 -0.56
N SER A 495 -14.57 10.06 0.63
CA SER A 495 -15.98 9.78 0.91
C SER A 495 -16.91 10.66 0.07
N LYS A 496 -17.98 10.07 -0.48
CA LYS A 496 -18.98 10.79 -1.29
C LYS A 496 -19.60 11.97 -0.53
N THR A 497 -19.88 11.80 0.77
CA THR A 497 -20.40 12.86 1.63
C THR A 497 -19.38 13.95 1.94
N GLY A 498 -18.08 13.61 2.00
CA GLY A 498 -16.99 14.57 2.22
C GLY A 498 -16.70 15.42 0.98
N GLY A 499 -16.83 14.86 -0.22
CA GLY A 499 -16.67 15.60 -1.47
C GLY A 499 -17.73 16.66 -1.69
N VAL A 500 -19.01 16.29 -1.51
CA VAL A 500 -20.15 17.22 -1.66
C VAL A 500 -20.11 18.34 -0.63
N ALA A 501 -19.83 18.03 0.65
CA ALA A 501 -19.76 19.05 1.71
C ALA A 501 -18.57 20.01 1.53
N GLY A 502 -17.45 19.54 0.97
CA GLY A 502 -16.28 20.38 0.71
C GLY A 502 -16.46 21.33 -0.48
N ASP A 503 -17.09 20.86 -1.56
CA ASP A 503 -17.42 21.72 -2.72
C ASP A 503 -18.43 22.81 -2.34
N LEU A 504 -19.44 22.48 -1.52
CA LEU A 504 -20.41 23.44 -1.00
C LEU A 504 -19.75 24.56 -0.14
N LEU A 505 -18.58 24.28 0.46
CA LEU A 505 -17.82 25.22 1.28
C LEU A 505 -16.70 25.94 0.51
N SER A 506 -16.62 25.79 -0.82
CA SER A 506 -15.55 26.37 -1.66
C SER A 506 -14.13 26.03 -1.19
N ILE A 507 -13.95 24.81 -0.68
CA ILE A 507 -12.67 24.30 -0.17
C ILE A 507 -11.86 23.71 -1.34
N ARG A 508 -10.70 24.29 -1.65
CA ARG A 508 -9.76 23.76 -2.65
C ARG A 508 -8.57 23.08 -1.96
N PRO A 509 -8.47 21.75 -1.93
CA PRO A 509 -7.35 21.08 -1.28
C PRO A 509 -6.08 21.21 -2.13
N VAL A 510 -4.93 21.20 -1.45
CA VAL A 510 -3.65 20.89 -2.08
C VAL A 510 -3.30 19.47 -1.68
N ILE A 511 -3.07 18.63 -2.68
CA ILE A 511 -2.80 17.20 -2.54
C ILE A 511 -1.36 16.93 -2.97
N SER A 512 -0.72 15.94 -2.37
CA SER A 512 0.59 15.46 -2.80
C SER A 512 0.55 13.93 -2.91
N PRO A 513 1.01 13.32 -4.01
CA PRO A 513 1.09 11.88 -4.14
C PRO A 513 2.31 11.36 -3.37
N ARG A 514 2.06 10.43 -2.46
CA ARG A 514 3.07 9.85 -1.55
C ARG A 514 3.00 8.32 -1.62
N ALA A 515 4.06 7.66 -1.18
CA ALA A 515 4.16 6.20 -1.12
C ALA A 515 3.07 5.49 -0.28
N ASN A 516 2.25 6.23 0.48
CA ASN A 516 1.13 5.68 1.26
C ASN A 516 -0.26 6.10 0.74
N GLY A 517 -0.32 6.78 -0.42
CA GLY A 517 -1.51 7.31 -1.08
C GLY A 517 -1.48 8.83 -1.27
N ALA A 518 -2.52 9.36 -1.92
CA ALA A 518 -2.73 10.81 -2.05
C ALA A 518 -3.00 11.44 -0.67
N GLN A 519 -2.14 12.37 -0.25
CA GLN A 519 -2.26 13.06 1.04
C GLN A 519 -2.69 14.51 0.84
N LYS A 520 -3.64 14.96 1.66
CA LYS A 520 -3.96 16.39 1.74
C LYS A 520 -2.89 17.11 2.56
N VAL A 521 -2.12 17.97 1.91
CA VAL A 521 -1.05 18.75 2.54
C VAL A 521 -1.52 20.14 2.96
N ALA A 522 -2.49 20.72 2.26
CA ALA A 522 -3.07 22.00 2.63
C ALA A 522 -4.53 22.14 2.17
N THR A 523 -5.13 23.25 2.57
CA THR A 523 -6.46 23.66 2.14
C THR A 523 -6.46 25.16 1.90
N VAL A 524 -6.81 25.55 0.68
CA VAL A 524 -6.84 26.95 0.23
C VAL A 524 -8.23 27.31 -0.30
N ARG A 525 -8.49 28.61 -0.50
CA ARG A 525 -9.84 29.12 -0.80
C ARG A 525 -10.07 29.49 -2.26
N ASN A 526 -9.02 29.86 -2.99
CA ASN A 526 -9.11 30.35 -4.37
C ASN A 526 -7.77 30.17 -5.10
N SER A 527 -7.74 30.48 -6.40
CA SER A 527 -6.57 30.29 -7.26
C SER A 527 -5.36 31.12 -6.79
N ASP A 528 -5.55 32.36 -6.37
CA ASP A 528 -4.47 33.21 -5.86
C ASP A 528 -3.81 32.61 -4.60
N SER A 529 -4.61 31.95 -3.76
CA SER A 529 -4.10 31.27 -2.57
C SER A 529 -3.40 29.95 -2.92
N GLN A 530 -3.77 29.28 -4.02
CA GLN A 530 -3.02 28.14 -4.56
C GLN A 530 -1.63 28.60 -5.03
N ILE A 531 -1.57 29.67 -5.83
CA ILE A 531 -0.31 30.23 -6.34
C ILE A 531 0.61 30.67 -5.19
N ARG A 532 0.08 31.43 -4.22
CA ARG A 532 0.86 31.85 -3.05
C ARG A 532 1.40 30.66 -2.26
N TYR A 533 0.61 29.59 -2.10
CA TYR A 533 1.08 28.38 -1.43
C TYR A 533 2.23 27.71 -2.21
N ALA A 534 2.11 27.61 -3.54
CA ALA A 534 3.16 27.06 -4.39
C ALA A 534 4.46 27.89 -4.33
N VAL A 535 4.36 29.21 -4.44
CA VAL A 535 5.49 30.14 -4.34
C VAL A 535 6.17 30.03 -2.97
N ASN A 536 5.38 30.05 -1.88
CA ASN A 536 5.92 29.92 -0.52
C ASN A 536 6.61 28.57 -0.32
N ARG A 537 6.08 27.49 -0.91
CA ARG A 537 6.72 26.17 -0.87
C ARG A 537 8.09 26.23 -1.53
N LEU A 538 8.20 26.78 -2.73
CA LEU A 538 9.48 26.88 -3.45
C LEU A 538 10.49 27.79 -2.74
N GLN A 539 10.06 28.94 -2.21
CA GLN A 539 10.94 29.85 -1.49
C GLN A 539 11.44 29.28 -0.16
N HIS A 540 10.69 28.35 0.43
CA HIS A 540 11.12 27.62 1.62
C HIS A 540 12.11 26.51 1.28
N GLU A 541 11.91 25.83 0.15
CA GLU A 541 12.74 24.69 -0.28
C GLU A 541 14.03 25.12 -0.99
N PHE A 542 14.03 26.26 -1.68
CA PHE A 542 15.15 26.69 -2.52
C PHE A 542 15.61 28.11 -2.22
N GLU A 543 16.93 28.27 -2.10
CA GLU A 543 17.56 29.59 -2.13
C GLU A 543 17.43 30.21 -3.54
N LYS A 544 17.48 31.56 -3.62
CA LYS A 544 17.33 32.29 -4.90
C LYS A 544 18.42 31.96 -5.93
N THR A 545 19.55 31.42 -5.49
CA THR A 545 20.71 31.03 -6.31
C THR A 545 20.58 29.64 -6.92
N ALA A 546 19.70 28.79 -6.38
CA ALA A 546 19.48 27.42 -6.84
C ALA A 546 18.80 27.38 -8.22
N SER A 547 19.11 26.36 -9.01
CA SER A 547 18.55 26.15 -10.36
C SER A 547 17.66 24.90 -10.44
N PRO A 548 16.56 24.81 -9.66
CA PRO A 548 15.74 23.61 -9.60
C PRO A 548 15.07 23.30 -10.95
N ARG A 549 14.80 22.02 -11.19
CA ARG A 549 13.92 21.58 -12.29
C ARG A 549 12.49 21.57 -11.77
N ILE A 550 11.58 22.26 -12.44
CA ILE A 550 10.17 22.35 -12.04
C ILE A 550 9.30 22.03 -13.25
N VAL A 551 8.41 21.07 -13.08
CA VAL A 551 7.39 20.69 -14.04
C VAL A 551 6.07 21.25 -13.56
N LEU A 552 5.47 22.14 -14.34
CA LEU A 552 4.10 22.58 -14.14
C LEU A 552 3.17 21.71 -14.98
N GLU A 553 2.07 21.28 -14.37
CA GLU A 553 1.07 20.45 -15.03
C GLU A 553 -0.25 21.19 -15.15
N TYR A 554 -1.01 20.91 -16.21
CA TYR A 554 -2.34 21.48 -16.44
C TYR A 554 -3.34 20.43 -16.90
N SER A 555 -4.62 20.57 -16.52
CA SER A 555 -5.71 19.76 -17.11
C SER A 555 -6.21 20.38 -18.42
N ASP A 556 -7.21 21.25 -18.32
CA ASP A 556 -7.92 21.98 -19.37
C ASP A 556 -7.69 23.50 -19.26
N ASN A 557 -6.72 23.90 -18.43
CA ASN A 557 -6.45 25.26 -18.02
C ASN A 557 -5.04 25.75 -18.41
N ARG A 558 -4.45 25.22 -19.49
CA ARG A 558 -3.09 25.55 -19.96
C ARG A 558 -2.82 27.06 -20.01
N ALA A 559 -3.67 27.79 -20.73
CA ALA A 559 -3.52 29.24 -20.92
C ALA A 559 -3.52 30.01 -19.58
N TRP A 560 -4.31 29.54 -18.60
CA TRP A 560 -4.35 30.15 -17.28
C TRP A 560 -3.08 29.85 -16.48
N VAL A 561 -2.58 28.61 -16.49
CA VAL A 561 -1.32 28.24 -15.81
C VAL A 561 -0.15 29.04 -16.37
N GLU A 562 -0.08 29.16 -17.71
CA GLU A 562 0.97 29.89 -18.41
C GLU A 562 0.94 31.40 -18.10
N ALA A 563 -0.25 32.03 -18.11
CA ALA A 563 -0.39 33.46 -17.89
C ALA A 563 -0.33 33.86 -16.39
N SER A 564 -0.79 33.01 -15.48
CA SER A 564 -1.00 33.39 -14.07
C SER A 564 -0.03 32.72 -13.09
N VAL A 565 0.34 31.46 -13.32
CA VAL A 565 1.17 30.68 -12.39
C VAL A 565 2.65 30.81 -12.76
N MET A 566 2.99 30.56 -14.03
CA MET A 566 4.39 30.48 -14.48
C MET A 566 5.20 31.77 -14.20
N PRO A 567 4.68 33.00 -14.38
CA PRO A 567 5.42 34.22 -14.06
C PRO A 567 5.76 34.35 -12.58
N GLN A 568 4.84 33.94 -11.70
CA GLN A 568 5.03 33.98 -10.24
C GLN A 568 6.10 32.98 -9.80
N ILE A 569 6.12 31.79 -10.40
CA ILE A 569 7.16 30.77 -10.16
C ILE A 569 8.53 31.27 -10.66
N ARG A 570 8.61 31.87 -11.86
CA ARG A 570 9.85 32.48 -12.37
C ARG A 570 10.36 33.60 -11.47
N GLN A 571 9.46 34.42 -10.93
CA GLN A 571 9.85 35.48 -9.99
C GLN A 571 10.39 34.91 -8.67
N ALA A 572 9.77 33.83 -8.17
CA ALA A 572 10.18 33.17 -6.94
C ALA A 572 11.53 32.44 -7.07
N CYS A 573 11.76 31.76 -8.21
CA CYS A 573 12.97 31.00 -8.51
C CYS A 573 13.51 31.38 -9.90
N PRO A 574 14.29 32.48 -10.03
CA PRO A 574 14.71 33.01 -11.33
C PRO A 574 15.59 32.09 -12.18
N ARG A 575 16.27 31.13 -11.56
CA ARG A 575 17.15 30.16 -12.22
C ARG A 575 16.50 28.79 -12.43
N ALA A 576 15.22 28.64 -12.12
CA ALA A 576 14.52 27.37 -12.30
C ALA A 576 14.39 27.00 -13.79
N ARG A 577 14.62 25.73 -14.12
CA ARG A 577 14.30 25.16 -15.43
C ARG A 577 12.84 24.72 -15.42
N LEU A 578 11.97 25.51 -16.04
CA LEU A 578 10.53 25.27 -16.08
C LEU A 578 10.12 24.51 -17.34
N SER A 579 9.31 23.48 -17.18
CA SER A 579 8.51 22.89 -18.26
C SER A 579 7.03 22.96 -17.93
N LEU A 580 6.19 23.01 -18.96
CA LEU A 580 4.73 22.99 -18.85
C LEU A 580 4.21 21.79 -19.64
N VAL A 581 3.58 20.84 -18.97
CA VAL A 581 3.13 19.57 -19.57
C VAL A 581 1.66 19.31 -19.25
N PRO A 582 0.92 18.59 -20.11
CA PRO A 582 -0.42 18.14 -19.75
C PRO A 582 -0.34 17.17 -18.56
N LEU A 583 -1.29 17.30 -17.63
CA LEU A 583 -1.51 16.35 -16.56
C LEU A 583 -1.92 15.00 -17.18
N SER A 584 -1.24 13.92 -16.79
CA SER A 584 -1.64 12.55 -17.14
C SER A 584 -3.15 12.36 -16.96
N LEU A 585 -3.85 11.83 -17.96
CA LEU A 585 -5.29 11.56 -17.88
C LEU A 585 -5.62 10.54 -16.79
N THR A 586 -4.74 9.60 -16.48
CA THR A 586 -4.95 8.72 -15.33
C THR A 586 -5.09 9.53 -14.05
N SER A 587 -4.22 10.52 -13.84
CA SER A 587 -4.32 11.43 -12.68
C SER A 587 -5.51 12.39 -12.84
N GLY A 588 -5.66 12.97 -14.02
CA GLY A 588 -6.66 13.96 -14.38
C GLY A 588 -8.10 13.49 -14.24
N VAL A 589 -8.42 12.24 -14.59
CA VAL A 589 -9.76 11.66 -14.42
C VAL A 589 -10.16 11.60 -12.94
N HIS A 590 -9.19 11.41 -12.02
CA HIS A 590 -9.46 11.39 -10.58
C HIS A 590 -9.43 12.78 -9.94
N MET A 591 -8.73 13.75 -10.53
CA MET A 591 -8.58 15.10 -9.97
C MET A 591 -9.59 16.11 -10.55
N GLY A 592 -9.98 15.91 -11.81
CA GLY A 592 -11.01 16.66 -12.51
C GLY A 592 -10.54 17.94 -13.21
N PRO A 593 -11.41 18.54 -14.05
CA PRO A 593 -11.18 19.80 -14.74
C PRO A 593 -10.84 20.97 -13.80
N GLY A 594 -9.96 21.85 -14.26
CA GLY A 594 -9.37 23.00 -13.57
C GLY A 594 -8.21 22.66 -12.62
N THR A 595 -7.73 21.42 -12.61
CA THR A 595 -6.59 21.01 -11.78
C THR A 595 -5.27 21.45 -12.42
N TRP A 596 -4.32 21.88 -11.61
CA TRP A 596 -2.93 22.08 -12.04
C TRP A 596 -1.96 21.51 -11.01
N GLY A 597 -0.74 21.21 -11.44
CA GLY A 597 0.29 20.56 -10.61
C GLY A 597 1.63 21.29 -10.67
N MET A 598 2.48 21.03 -9.68
CA MET A 598 3.85 21.49 -9.63
C MET A 598 4.72 20.40 -8.99
N ALA A 599 5.46 19.68 -9.84
CA ALA A 599 6.53 18.77 -9.42
C ALA A 599 7.88 19.47 -9.50
N PHE A 600 8.78 19.23 -8.54
CA PHE A 600 10.06 19.91 -8.49
C PHE A 600 11.18 19.05 -7.91
N LEU A 601 12.40 19.32 -8.38
CA LEU A 601 13.64 18.65 -8.01
C LEU A 601 14.78 19.68 -7.88
N PRO A 602 15.68 19.57 -6.88
CA PRO A 602 16.89 20.40 -6.80
C PRO A 602 17.77 20.24 -8.07
N GLY A 603 18.40 21.32 -8.52
CA GLY A 603 19.02 21.41 -9.84
C GLY A 603 20.35 20.69 -10.03
N GLU A 604 21.11 20.46 -8.96
CA GLU A 604 22.43 19.83 -8.98
C GLU A 604 22.32 18.42 -8.41
N LEU A 605 22.10 17.45 -9.29
CA LEU A 605 22.31 16.03 -9.01
C LEU A 605 23.19 15.48 -10.13
N ALA A 606 24.39 16.05 -10.31
CA ALA A 606 25.37 15.46 -11.23
C ALA A 606 25.87 14.13 -10.64
N PRO A 607 26.19 13.12 -11.48
CA PRO A 607 26.73 11.83 -11.01
C PRO A 607 27.99 11.96 -10.13
N GLY A 608 28.74 13.08 -10.26
CA GLY A 608 30.00 13.35 -9.56
C GLY A 608 29.96 14.31 -8.36
N ASP A 609 28.80 14.85 -7.95
CA ASP A 609 28.72 15.77 -6.78
C ASP A 609 28.68 15.04 -5.42
N THR A 610 29.13 13.79 -5.38
CA THR A 610 29.02 12.89 -4.22
C THR A 610 29.91 13.24 -3.02
N ASP A 611 30.73 14.29 -3.09
CA ASP A 611 31.71 14.62 -2.03
C ASP A 611 31.47 15.94 -1.28
N ARG A 612 30.38 16.66 -1.55
CA ARG A 612 30.02 17.87 -0.78
C ARG A 612 28.65 17.72 -0.14
N GLY A 613 28.67 17.54 1.18
CA GLY A 613 27.52 17.26 2.04
C GLY A 613 26.44 18.35 2.09
N TYR A 614 25.70 18.52 1.00
CA TYR A 614 24.55 19.42 0.86
C TYR A 614 23.29 18.73 0.33
N CYS A 615 23.15 17.42 0.57
CA CYS A 615 21.86 16.73 0.42
C CYS A 615 21.33 16.33 1.79
N HIS A 616 20.17 16.87 2.17
CA HIS A 616 19.48 16.62 3.44
C HIS A 616 19.22 15.11 3.65
N GLU A 617 20.11 14.44 4.39
CA GLU A 617 20.01 13.04 4.85
C GLU A 617 18.68 12.73 5.59
N ASN A 618 18.00 13.76 6.11
CA ASN A 618 16.74 13.62 6.85
C ASN A 618 15.49 13.38 6.00
N LEU A 619 15.48 13.68 4.69
CA LEU A 619 14.34 13.45 3.79
C LEU A 619 14.47 12.12 3.03
N PHE A 620 15.69 11.77 2.63
CA PHE A 620 16.04 10.49 2.00
C PHE A 620 15.72 9.29 2.93
N ASN A 621 16.17 9.36 4.19
CA ASN A 621 15.95 8.29 5.16
C ASN A 621 14.50 8.16 5.65
N ARG A 622 13.69 9.22 5.54
CA ARG A 622 12.28 9.23 6.01
C ARG A 622 11.29 8.52 5.08
N HIS A 623 11.63 8.36 3.81
CA HIS A 623 10.64 7.99 2.79
C HIS A 623 10.97 6.74 1.98
N TYR A 624 12.23 6.30 1.89
CA TYR A 624 12.62 5.10 1.14
C TYR A 624 13.76 4.33 1.84
N PRO A 625 13.43 3.39 2.75
CA PRO A 625 14.42 2.57 3.48
C PRO A 625 15.26 1.61 2.62
N PHE A 626 14.86 1.35 1.38
CA PHE A 626 15.11 0.07 0.72
C PHE A 626 16.34 -0.04 -0.19
N PHE A 627 17.14 1.01 -0.38
CA PHE A 627 18.29 0.93 -1.30
C PHE A 627 19.53 1.64 -0.74
N GLN A 628 20.19 0.97 0.19
CA GLN A 628 21.63 0.79 0.09
C GLN A 628 21.84 -0.66 -0.39
N GLY A 629 22.86 -0.91 -1.21
CA GLY A 629 23.29 -2.25 -1.62
C GLY A 629 23.87 -3.09 -0.47
N GLU A 630 23.39 -2.87 0.74
CA GLU A 630 23.63 -3.66 1.96
C GLU A 630 22.25 -3.92 2.56
N SER A 631 21.94 -5.19 2.80
CA SER A 631 20.59 -5.70 3.07
C SER A 631 19.87 -4.98 4.22
N ALA A 632 18.87 -4.14 3.90
CA ALA A 632 17.97 -3.56 4.89
C ALA A 632 17.26 -4.68 5.69
N MET A 633 17.67 -4.87 6.95
CA MET A 633 17.08 -5.87 7.84
C MET A 633 15.56 -5.70 8.01
N LYS A 634 14.82 -6.80 7.88
CA LYS A 634 13.37 -6.86 8.17
C LYS A 634 13.14 -7.28 9.62
N VAL A 635 12.69 -6.32 10.42
CA VAL A 635 12.45 -6.45 11.86
C VAL A 635 10.97 -6.64 12.15
N LEU A 636 10.62 -7.74 12.83
CA LEU A 636 9.28 -7.95 13.37
C LEU A 636 9.32 -7.95 14.90
N LEU A 637 8.67 -6.98 15.54
CA LEU A 637 8.53 -6.92 17.00
C LEU A 637 7.15 -7.40 17.45
N MET A 638 7.10 -8.23 18.49
CA MET A 638 5.87 -8.85 18.96
C MET A 638 5.72 -8.83 20.48
N SER A 639 4.50 -8.54 20.93
CA SER A 639 4.07 -8.73 22.32
C SER A 639 3.24 -9.99 22.49
N MET A 640 3.22 -10.48 23.73
CA MET A 640 2.54 -11.71 24.08
C MET A 640 1.01 -11.56 24.04
N PRO A 641 0.28 -12.62 23.65
CA PRO A 641 -1.16 -12.59 23.59
C PRO A 641 -1.79 -12.51 24.98
N ASP A 642 -1.12 -12.97 26.04
CA ASP A 642 -1.65 -13.25 27.39
C ASP A 642 -2.34 -12.06 28.08
N VAL A 643 -3.41 -12.34 28.83
CA VAL A 643 -4.23 -11.35 29.57
C VAL A 643 -4.37 -11.74 31.05
N ALA A 644 -4.62 -10.75 31.89
CA ALA A 644 -5.09 -10.93 33.26
C ALA A 644 -6.41 -10.16 33.46
N PRO A 645 -7.47 -10.77 34.03
CA PRO A 645 -8.81 -10.18 34.17
C PRO A 645 -8.87 -9.26 35.39
N LEU A 646 -8.14 -8.15 35.36
CA LEU A 646 -7.85 -7.36 36.56
C LEU A 646 -8.98 -6.40 37.01
N VAL A 647 -10.04 -6.19 36.22
CA VAL A 647 -11.12 -5.23 36.58
C VAL A 647 -12.54 -5.74 36.29
N ILE A 648 -12.80 -6.27 35.08
CA ILE A 648 -14.17 -6.65 34.66
C ILE A 648 -14.16 -8.00 33.94
N HIS A 649 -13.54 -8.04 32.75
CA HIS A 649 -13.48 -9.20 31.88
C HIS A 649 -12.29 -9.04 30.93
N GLN A 650 -11.70 -10.14 30.48
CA GLN A 650 -10.52 -10.14 29.59
C GLN A 650 -10.68 -9.28 28.32
N ASN A 651 -11.88 -9.22 27.74
CA ASN A 651 -12.15 -8.43 26.53
C ASN A 651 -12.40 -6.94 26.78
N ALA A 652 -12.50 -6.49 28.03
CA ALA A 652 -12.91 -5.12 28.34
C ALA A 652 -11.78 -4.11 28.15
N VAL A 653 -10.52 -4.53 28.28
CA VAL A 653 -9.37 -3.62 28.27
C VAL A 653 -8.24 -4.24 27.45
N HIS A 654 -7.87 -3.56 26.38
CA HIS A 654 -6.73 -3.92 25.55
C HIS A 654 -5.94 -2.65 25.22
N PHE A 655 -4.77 -2.50 25.81
CA PHE A 655 -3.81 -1.46 25.48
C PHE A 655 -2.78 -1.97 24.48
N PRO A 656 -2.23 -1.10 23.61
CA PRO A 656 -1.07 -1.46 22.81
C PRO A 656 0.18 -1.59 23.70
N ASN A 657 1.10 -2.47 23.33
CA ASN A 657 2.40 -2.55 23.98
C ASN A 657 3.32 -1.37 23.60
N LEU A 658 3.60 -0.48 24.56
CA LEU A 658 4.44 0.70 24.34
C LEU A 658 5.92 0.36 24.14
N GLY A 659 6.44 -0.62 24.87
CA GLY A 659 7.87 -0.95 24.87
C GLY A 659 8.36 -1.35 23.48
N ILE A 660 7.68 -2.29 22.83
CA ILE A 660 8.03 -2.68 21.45
C ILE A 660 7.76 -1.56 20.44
N ALA A 661 6.77 -0.69 20.71
CA ALA A 661 6.52 0.49 19.88
C ALA A 661 7.64 1.54 19.99
N SER A 662 8.22 1.72 21.18
CA SER A 662 9.37 2.58 21.44
C SER A 662 10.63 2.02 20.80
N ILE A 663 10.93 0.73 21.01
CA ILE A 663 12.05 0.04 20.36
C ILE A 663 11.96 0.23 18.85
N GLY A 664 10.83 -0.12 18.23
CA GLY A 664 10.65 0.01 16.79
C GLY A 664 10.77 1.44 16.27
N GLY A 665 10.39 2.44 17.08
CA GLY A 665 10.49 3.86 16.73
C GLY A 665 11.92 4.40 16.73
N ASN A 666 12.84 3.70 17.41
CA ASN A 666 14.25 4.10 17.56
C ASN A 666 15.22 3.29 16.68
N ILE A 667 14.74 2.30 15.93
CA ILE A 667 15.54 1.62 14.90
C ILE A 667 15.78 2.58 13.74
N HIS A 668 16.97 2.51 13.13
CA HIS A 668 17.32 3.34 11.96
C HIS A 668 16.31 3.14 10.83
N GLU A 669 15.95 4.23 10.14
CA GLU A 669 14.85 4.24 9.17
C GLU A 669 15.17 3.41 7.90
N ARG A 670 16.45 3.03 7.70
CA ARG A 670 16.89 2.07 6.67
C ARG A 670 16.29 0.66 6.84
N HIS A 671 15.90 0.27 8.06
CA HIS A 671 15.38 -1.08 8.31
C HIS A 671 13.86 -1.14 8.22
N GLU A 672 13.31 -2.24 7.70
CA GLU A 672 11.86 -2.43 7.67
C GLU A 672 11.36 -2.91 9.03
N VAL A 673 10.70 -2.03 9.79
CA VAL A 673 10.14 -2.39 11.10
C VAL A 673 8.63 -2.61 11.03
N ARG A 674 8.18 -3.75 11.55
CA ARG A 674 6.76 -4.10 11.76
C ARG A 674 6.50 -4.50 13.20
N ILE A 675 5.30 -4.19 13.69
CA ILE A 675 4.88 -4.52 15.06
C ILE A 675 3.57 -5.29 15.03
N ILE A 676 3.53 -6.41 15.77
CA ILE A 676 2.32 -7.20 16.02
C ILE A 676 2.07 -7.29 17.52
N ASP A 677 0.91 -6.80 17.93
CA ASP A 677 0.40 -7.03 19.28
C ASP A 677 -0.58 -8.22 19.28
N LEU A 678 -0.11 -9.37 19.77
CA LEU A 678 -0.88 -10.61 19.71
C LEU A 678 -2.13 -10.60 20.59
N ILE A 679 -2.25 -9.63 21.51
CA ILE A 679 -3.46 -9.38 22.29
C ILE A 679 -4.70 -9.23 21.38
N ARG A 680 -4.51 -8.65 20.19
CA ARG A 680 -5.58 -8.40 19.20
C ARG A 680 -5.89 -9.62 18.34
N LYS A 681 -5.09 -10.68 18.44
CA LYS A 681 -5.15 -11.88 17.60
C LYS A 681 -5.21 -13.18 18.40
N ARG A 682 -5.47 -13.10 19.72
CA ARG A 682 -5.55 -14.23 20.67
C ARG A 682 -6.30 -15.46 20.16
N ARG A 683 -7.41 -15.28 19.42
CA ARG A 683 -8.25 -16.39 18.92
C ARG A 683 -7.74 -17.06 17.64
N ALA A 684 -6.73 -16.51 16.99
CA ALA A 684 -6.25 -16.98 15.68
C ALA A 684 -4.73 -16.81 15.55
N ILE A 685 -3.98 -17.02 16.64
CA ILE A 685 -2.55 -16.72 16.71
C ILE A 685 -1.78 -17.47 15.63
N ARG A 686 -1.93 -18.81 15.55
CA ARG A 686 -1.23 -19.65 14.57
C ARG A 686 -1.49 -19.18 13.15
N ALA A 687 -2.76 -19.11 12.74
CA ALA A 687 -3.14 -18.71 11.38
C ALA A 687 -2.66 -17.30 11.02
N TYR A 688 -2.76 -16.34 11.95
CA TYR A 688 -2.31 -14.98 11.73
C TYR A 688 -0.80 -14.87 11.63
N LEU A 689 -0.06 -15.51 12.55
CA LEU A 689 1.41 -15.51 12.54
C LEU A 689 1.96 -16.23 11.31
N THR A 690 1.42 -17.38 10.92
CA THR A 690 1.80 -18.05 9.66
C THR A 690 1.65 -17.12 8.48
N LYS A 691 0.50 -16.45 8.35
CA LYS A 691 0.29 -15.47 7.27
C LYS A 691 1.30 -14.33 7.30
N GLN A 692 1.55 -13.72 8.46
CA GLN A 692 2.46 -12.57 8.55
C GLN A 692 3.93 -12.97 8.37
N LEU A 693 4.38 -14.06 8.97
CA LEU A 693 5.76 -14.53 8.85
C LEU A 693 6.09 -14.96 7.42
N THR A 694 5.17 -15.63 6.71
CA THR A 694 5.36 -15.97 5.29
C THR A 694 5.38 -14.73 4.41
N ARG A 695 4.46 -13.77 4.64
CA ARG A 695 4.37 -12.56 3.82
C ARG A 695 5.51 -11.59 4.04
N LEU A 696 5.90 -11.36 5.29
CA LEU A 696 6.93 -10.39 5.64
C LEU A 696 8.34 -10.97 5.51
N ALA A 697 8.47 -12.28 5.71
CA ALA A 697 9.74 -13.00 5.73
C ALA A 697 10.82 -12.28 6.57
N PRO A 698 10.57 -12.02 7.87
CA PRO A 698 11.47 -11.22 8.69
C PRO A 698 12.81 -11.92 8.92
N ASP A 699 13.89 -11.14 8.93
CA ASP A 699 15.24 -11.59 9.26
C ASP A 699 15.43 -11.70 10.77
N ILE A 700 14.79 -10.81 11.52
CA ILE A 700 14.85 -10.75 12.98
C ILE A 700 13.45 -10.60 13.58
N VAL A 701 13.19 -11.38 14.62
CA VAL A 701 11.94 -11.36 15.38
C VAL A 701 12.23 -11.07 16.84
N GLY A 702 11.82 -9.89 17.31
CA GLY A 702 11.95 -9.44 18.69
C GLY A 702 10.68 -9.73 19.50
N LEU A 703 10.84 -10.38 20.65
CA LEU A 703 9.74 -10.80 21.53
C LEU A 703 9.91 -10.17 22.91
N SER A 704 8.88 -9.46 23.38
CA SER A 704 8.84 -8.92 24.74
C SER A 704 7.87 -9.72 25.60
N ALA A 705 8.34 -10.23 26.75
CA ALA A 705 7.52 -11.03 27.66
C ALA A 705 7.74 -10.67 29.14
N MET A 706 6.65 -10.68 29.90
CA MET A 706 6.67 -10.77 31.37
C MET A 706 6.88 -12.21 31.81
N SER A 707 7.30 -12.44 33.06
CA SER A 707 7.60 -13.78 33.56
C SER A 707 6.45 -14.77 33.45
N TRP A 708 5.20 -14.32 33.64
CA TRP A 708 4.02 -15.18 33.51
C TRP A 708 3.60 -15.46 32.06
N GLN A 709 4.21 -14.76 31.09
CA GLN A 709 3.97 -14.94 29.66
C GLN A 709 5.07 -15.76 29.00
N TRP A 710 6.11 -16.16 29.75
CA TRP A 710 7.30 -16.80 29.21
C TRP A 710 7.00 -18.14 28.54
N ASP A 711 6.15 -18.98 29.13
CA ASP A 711 5.73 -20.25 28.54
C ASP A 711 5.06 -20.04 27.16
N THR A 712 4.17 -19.06 27.05
CA THR A 712 3.55 -18.67 25.79
C THR A 712 4.57 -18.15 24.79
N CYS A 713 5.53 -17.34 25.24
CA CYS A 713 6.66 -16.87 24.43
C CYS A 713 7.45 -18.03 23.84
N CYS A 714 7.81 -19.02 24.65
CA CYS A 714 8.51 -20.24 24.22
C CYS A 714 7.75 -21.01 23.14
N ARG A 715 6.42 -21.15 23.27
CA ARG A 715 5.57 -21.79 22.24
C ARG A 715 5.56 -20.98 20.94
N ILE A 716 5.49 -19.66 21.03
CA ILE A 716 5.57 -18.76 19.88
C ILE A 716 6.94 -18.85 19.19
N ILE A 717 8.06 -18.90 19.94
CA ILE A 717 9.41 -19.11 19.40
C ILE A 717 9.49 -20.40 18.58
N ARG A 718 8.97 -21.50 19.13
CA ARG A 718 8.90 -22.79 18.40
C ARG A 718 8.09 -22.67 17.11
N LEU A 719 6.94 -21.99 17.15
CA LEU A 719 6.12 -21.78 15.96
C LEU A 719 6.86 -20.94 14.91
N ILE A 720 7.53 -19.85 15.33
CA ILE A 720 8.32 -19.01 14.43
C ILE A 720 9.42 -19.83 13.77
N LYS A 721 10.24 -20.57 14.53
CA LYS A 721 11.33 -21.40 13.99
C LYS A 721 10.81 -22.52 13.08
N ARG A 722 9.59 -23.04 13.28
CA ARG A 722 8.96 -23.99 12.34
C ARG A 722 8.59 -23.35 11.00
N ILE A 723 8.10 -22.11 11.01
CA ILE A 723 7.64 -21.40 9.79
C ILE A 723 8.81 -20.73 9.06
N ARG A 724 9.75 -20.14 9.82
CA ARG A 724 10.89 -19.39 9.34
C ARG A 724 12.15 -19.77 10.15
N PRO A 725 12.77 -20.92 9.84
CA PRO A 725 13.93 -21.42 10.60
C PRO A 725 15.12 -20.46 10.64
N THR A 726 15.28 -19.66 9.58
CA THR A 726 16.39 -18.70 9.41
C THR A 726 16.23 -17.42 10.22
N ALA A 727 15.02 -17.11 10.70
CA ALA A 727 14.78 -15.87 11.44
C ALA A 727 15.54 -15.86 12.77
N LYS A 728 16.29 -14.79 13.03
CA LYS A 728 17.00 -14.56 14.29
C LYS A 728 16.00 -14.17 15.38
N ILE A 729 16.07 -14.84 16.52
CA ILE A 729 15.16 -14.62 17.65
C ILE A 729 15.84 -13.77 18.70
N VAL A 730 15.21 -12.65 19.03
CA VAL A 730 15.61 -11.78 20.15
C VAL A 730 14.53 -11.83 21.21
N VAL A 731 14.91 -12.06 22.47
CA VAL A 731 13.99 -11.91 23.60
C VAL A 731 14.42 -10.74 24.49
N GLY A 732 13.46 -9.97 24.97
CA GLY A 732 13.69 -8.80 25.81
C GLY A 732 12.56 -8.52 26.79
N GLY A 733 12.68 -7.42 27.52
CA GLY A 733 11.73 -7.02 28.55
C GLY A 733 11.98 -7.70 29.89
N TYR A 734 10.99 -7.63 30.79
CA TYR A 734 11.19 -7.97 32.21
C TYR A 734 11.68 -9.39 32.46
N HIS A 735 11.15 -10.41 31.75
CA HIS A 735 11.60 -11.77 31.98
C HIS A 735 13.07 -11.95 31.56
N ALA A 736 13.44 -11.44 30.39
CA ALA A 736 14.81 -11.48 29.90
C ALA A 736 15.77 -10.79 30.90
N THR A 737 15.44 -9.59 31.37
CA THR A 737 16.26 -8.86 32.36
C THR A 737 16.46 -9.63 33.66
N LEU A 738 15.44 -10.34 34.15
CA LEU A 738 15.50 -11.03 35.45
C LEU A 738 16.08 -12.44 35.37
N MET A 739 15.96 -13.11 34.22
CA MET A 739 16.12 -14.56 34.08
C MET A 739 17.09 -14.94 32.95
N THR A 740 17.99 -14.05 32.53
CA THR A 740 18.93 -14.32 31.41
C THR A 740 19.71 -15.64 31.60
N GLN A 741 20.20 -15.92 32.82
CA GLN A 741 20.95 -17.15 33.10
C GLN A 741 20.08 -18.40 33.01
N GLU A 742 18.83 -18.32 33.43
CA GLU A 742 17.87 -19.40 33.33
C GLU A 742 17.41 -19.62 31.88
N ILE A 743 17.23 -18.56 31.11
CA ILE A 743 16.88 -18.62 29.68
C ILE A 743 18.00 -19.31 28.89
N THR A 744 19.25 -18.89 29.07
CA THR A 744 20.41 -19.46 28.34
C THR A 744 20.61 -20.95 28.62
N LYS A 745 20.26 -21.41 29.82
CA LYS A 745 20.32 -22.84 30.22
C LYS A 745 19.06 -23.63 29.88
N SER A 746 17.98 -22.98 29.45
CA SER A 746 16.72 -23.65 29.13
C SER A 746 16.77 -24.38 27.78
N PRO A 747 15.91 -25.39 27.55
CA PRO A 747 15.79 -26.03 26.23
C PRO A 747 15.49 -25.02 25.11
N GLU A 748 14.63 -24.03 25.37
CA GLU A 748 14.29 -22.97 24.44
C GLU A 748 15.43 -21.98 24.22
N GLY A 749 16.38 -21.90 25.15
CA GLY A 749 17.64 -21.18 24.97
C GLY A 749 18.33 -21.53 23.67
N LYS A 750 18.22 -22.78 23.18
CA LYS A 750 18.78 -23.24 21.89
C LYS A 750 18.12 -22.61 20.65
N LEU A 751 16.91 -22.08 20.79
CA LEU A 751 16.15 -21.46 19.70
C LEU A 751 16.27 -19.92 19.71
N ILE A 752 16.94 -19.36 20.71
CA ILE A 752 17.12 -17.92 20.91
C ILE A 752 18.52 -17.54 20.42
N ASP A 753 18.60 -16.49 19.61
CA ASP A 753 19.87 -15.99 19.07
C ASP A 753 20.44 -14.87 19.96
N PHE A 754 19.57 -14.02 20.51
CA PHE A 754 19.94 -12.86 21.31
C PHE A 754 18.99 -12.63 22.50
N ILE A 755 19.53 -12.10 23.60
CA ILE A 755 18.77 -11.68 24.79
C ILE A 755 19.20 -10.24 25.11
N ILE A 756 18.24 -9.33 25.28
CA ILE A 756 18.51 -7.95 25.69
C ILE A 756 17.96 -7.71 27.09
N GLN A 757 18.84 -7.27 27.98
CA GLN A 757 18.54 -6.93 29.37
C GLN A 757 18.32 -5.42 29.53
N GLY A 758 17.43 -5.02 30.45
CA GLY A 758 17.17 -3.61 30.72
C GLY A 758 16.35 -2.91 29.64
N GLU A 759 16.66 -1.63 29.40
CA GLU A 759 16.01 -0.79 28.39
C GLU A 759 16.56 -1.09 26.98
N GLY A 760 15.68 -1.57 26.11
CA GLY A 760 16.09 -2.17 24.84
C GLY A 760 16.26 -1.22 23.66
N GLU A 761 15.88 0.06 23.73
CA GLU A 761 15.88 0.93 22.55
C GLU A 761 17.25 1.02 21.86
N THR A 762 18.29 1.40 22.61
CA THR A 762 19.65 1.54 22.04
C THR A 762 20.29 0.18 21.76
N ALA A 763 20.16 -0.78 22.67
CA ALA A 763 20.77 -2.11 22.49
C ALA A 763 20.17 -2.86 21.29
N PHE A 764 18.85 -2.79 21.09
CA PHE A 764 18.20 -3.43 19.95
C PHE A 764 18.52 -2.71 18.64
N LYS A 765 18.55 -1.36 18.64
CA LYS A 765 19.01 -0.58 17.49
C LYS A 765 20.41 -1.02 17.06
N ARG A 766 21.36 -1.02 18.00
CA ARG A 766 22.75 -1.43 17.75
C ARG A 766 22.87 -2.89 17.34
N LEU A 767 22.02 -3.78 17.87
CA LEU A 767 21.97 -5.18 17.44
C LEU A 767 21.56 -5.32 15.97
N VAL A 768 20.55 -4.55 15.53
CA VAL A 768 20.14 -4.55 14.12
C VAL A 768 21.26 -3.97 13.24
N GLU A 769 21.93 -2.92 13.69
CA GLU A 769 23.09 -2.32 13.00
C GLU A 769 24.29 -3.29 12.93
N ALA A 770 24.56 -4.05 13.99
CA ALA A 770 25.61 -5.07 14.00
C ALA A 770 25.30 -6.25 13.07
N LEU A 771 24.04 -6.66 12.99
CA LEU A 771 23.58 -7.67 12.02
C LEU A 771 23.67 -7.18 10.57
N ASP A 772 23.63 -5.87 10.36
CA ASP A 772 23.82 -5.19 9.08
C ASP A 772 25.29 -4.76 8.86
N GLY A 773 26.23 -5.26 9.67
CA GLY A 773 27.68 -5.04 9.51
C GLY A 773 28.20 -3.67 9.96
N GLN A 774 27.37 -2.83 10.59
CA GLN A 774 27.71 -1.44 10.98
C GLN A 774 28.19 -1.31 12.44
N ASP A 775 28.14 -2.38 13.22
CA ASP A 775 28.52 -2.42 14.64
C ASP A 775 28.97 -3.85 15.02
N THR A 776 29.49 -4.06 16.22
CA THR A 776 29.94 -5.38 16.70
C THR A 776 29.16 -5.83 17.93
N PHE A 777 28.89 -7.13 18.05
CA PHE A 777 28.11 -7.64 19.18
C PHE A 777 28.80 -7.43 20.52
N GLN A 778 30.14 -7.47 20.57
CA GLN A 778 30.95 -7.31 21.77
C GLN A 778 30.77 -5.93 22.43
N ASP A 779 30.52 -4.90 21.61
CA ASP A 779 30.46 -3.52 22.07
C ASP A 779 29.06 -3.08 22.48
N ILE A 780 28.04 -3.94 22.33
CA ILE A 780 26.64 -3.62 22.64
C ILE A 780 26.35 -3.92 24.11
N PRO A 781 26.15 -2.92 24.98
CA PRO A 781 25.86 -3.16 26.38
C PRO A 781 24.52 -3.87 26.56
N SER A 782 24.41 -4.64 27.65
CA SER A 782 23.22 -5.41 28.02
C SER A 782 22.80 -6.49 27.01
N LEU A 783 23.59 -6.76 25.97
CA LEU A 783 23.37 -7.82 25.01
C LEU A 783 23.96 -9.14 25.52
N THR A 784 23.19 -10.21 25.39
CA THR A 784 23.70 -11.58 25.44
C THR A 784 23.46 -12.22 24.08
N TYR A 785 24.51 -12.73 23.46
CA TYR A 785 24.46 -13.28 22.10
C TYR A 785 25.08 -14.67 22.04
N ARG A 786 24.64 -15.47 21.07
CA ARG A 786 25.15 -16.82 20.85
C ARG A 786 26.57 -16.80 20.28
N ASP A 787 27.43 -17.62 20.84
CA ASP A 787 28.76 -17.94 20.31
C ASP A 787 28.97 -19.46 20.34
N GLY A 788 29.00 -20.08 19.16
CA GLY A 788 28.90 -21.54 19.03
C GLY A 788 27.68 -22.12 19.76
N ASP A 789 27.92 -23.13 20.61
CA ASP A 789 26.90 -23.76 21.45
C ASP A 789 26.55 -22.97 22.72
N GLY A 790 27.33 -21.94 23.04
CA GLY A 790 27.23 -21.14 24.26
C GLY A 790 26.62 -19.74 24.04
N PHE A 791 26.63 -18.96 25.12
CA PHE A 791 26.24 -17.55 25.13
C PHE A 791 27.34 -16.70 25.76
N ILE A 792 27.60 -15.53 25.19
CA ILE A 792 28.41 -14.47 25.78
C ILE A 792 27.47 -13.38 26.28
N THR A 793 27.67 -12.94 27.53
CA THR A 793 26.89 -11.86 28.15
C THR A 793 27.76 -10.63 28.33
N ASN A 794 27.42 -9.55 27.64
CA ASN A 794 28.09 -8.27 27.83
C ASN A 794 27.63 -7.60 29.13
N PRO A 795 28.46 -6.72 29.72
CA PRO A 795 28.08 -5.93 30.89
C PRO A 795 26.81 -5.11 30.67
N MET A 796 26.06 -4.85 31.75
CA MET A 796 24.90 -3.97 31.72
C MET A 796 25.32 -2.54 31.35
N GLY A 797 24.62 -1.95 30.38
CA GLY A 797 24.80 -0.56 29.98
C GLY A 797 24.16 0.44 30.94
N GLU A 798 24.48 1.72 30.71
CA GLU A 798 23.77 2.82 31.36
C GLU A 798 22.31 2.87 30.94
N LEU A 799 21.48 3.44 31.82
CA LEU A 799 20.08 3.68 31.51
C LEU A 799 19.95 4.73 30.40
N GLN A 800 18.93 4.58 29.56
CA GLN A 800 18.70 5.42 28.38
C GLN A 800 18.51 6.90 28.75
N ASP A 801 19.07 7.78 27.92
CA ASP A 801 18.72 9.19 27.94
C ASP A 801 17.39 9.40 27.24
N LEU A 802 16.32 9.63 28.02
CA LEU A 802 14.96 9.76 27.50
C LEU A 802 14.78 10.98 26.58
N SER A 803 15.69 11.96 26.62
CA SER A 803 15.65 13.12 25.72
C SER A 803 16.03 12.76 24.28
N LYS A 804 16.77 11.67 24.08
CA LYS A 804 17.25 11.21 22.76
C LYS A 804 16.30 10.23 22.08
N LEU A 805 15.31 9.70 22.80
CA LEU A 805 14.41 8.69 22.28
C LEU A 805 13.30 9.30 21.40
N LYS A 806 13.18 8.77 20.18
CA LYS A 806 12.13 9.11 19.23
C LYS A 806 10.73 8.70 19.74
N PRO A 807 9.65 9.33 19.24
CA PRO A 807 8.28 8.89 19.51
C PRO A 807 8.03 7.43 19.06
N PRO A 808 7.14 6.69 19.75
CA PRO A 808 6.92 5.28 19.47
C PRO A 808 6.03 5.07 18.23
N ILE A 809 6.16 3.91 17.58
CA ILE A 809 5.40 3.57 16.37
C ILE A 809 3.90 3.53 16.64
N ARG A 810 3.15 4.43 15.97
CA ARG A 810 1.67 4.43 15.90
C ARG A 810 1.15 4.56 14.47
N ASP A 811 1.97 4.30 13.46
CA ASP A 811 1.59 4.38 12.04
C ASP A 811 1.33 2.97 11.45
N LYS A 812 1.30 2.86 10.12
CA LYS A 812 1.03 1.61 9.39
C LYS A 812 2.06 0.49 9.65
N ARG A 813 3.23 0.79 10.26
CA ARG A 813 4.18 -0.23 10.74
C ARG A 813 3.56 -1.11 11.83
N ARG A 814 2.56 -0.60 12.58
CA ARG A 814 1.74 -1.39 13.51
C ARG A 814 0.66 -2.16 12.74
N LEU A 815 0.76 -3.48 12.73
CA LEU A 815 -0.13 -4.37 11.97
C LEU A 815 -1.42 -4.77 12.70
N THR A 816 -1.50 -4.47 14.00
CA THR A 816 -2.63 -4.77 14.86
C THR A 816 -3.26 -3.51 15.46
N TRP A 817 -4.60 -3.47 15.45
CA TRP A 817 -5.40 -2.30 15.84
C TRP A 817 -6.62 -2.70 16.68
N GLY A 818 -7.35 -1.68 17.16
CA GLY A 818 -8.60 -1.85 17.90
C GLY A 818 -8.44 -1.86 19.43
N TYR A 819 -7.38 -1.23 19.93
CA TYR A 819 -7.14 -1.03 21.36
C TYR A 819 -8.22 -0.16 21.99
N HIS A 820 -8.65 -0.53 23.19
CA HIS A 820 -9.78 0.10 23.85
C HIS A 820 -9.78 -0.14 25.36
N VAL A 821 -10.48 0.75 26.05
CA VAL A 821 -10.99 0.54 27.40
C VAL A 821 -12.51 0.61 27.29
N MET A 822 -13.19 -0.48 27.63
CA MET A 822 -14.60 -0.70 27.36
C MET A 822 -14.89 -0.43 25.87
N ASN A 823 -15.76 0.53 25.55
CA ASN A 823 -16.11 0.87 24.17
C ASN A 823 -15.35 2.11 23.65
N MET A 824 -14.35 2.62 24.39
CA MET A 824 -13.57 3.79 24.01
C MET A 824 -12.23 3.39 23.44
N LYS A 825 -11.87 3.91 22.26
CA LYS A 825 -10.50 3.80 21.73
C LYS A 825 -9.49 4.33 22.74
N ALA A 826 -8.41 3.59 22.91
CA ALA A 826 -7.36 3.91 23.87
C ALA A 826 -5.97 3.78 23.25
N GLU A 827 -5.07 4.65 23.68
CA GLU A 827 -3.63 4.55 23.42
C GLU A 827 -2.87 4.65 24.75
N VAL A 828 -1.56 4.46 24.68
CA VAL A 828 -0.65 4.62 25.83
C VAL A 828 0.45 5.60 25.49
N LEU A 829 1.00 6.25 26.51
CA LEU A 829 2.21 7.06 26.41
C LEU A 829 3.01 6.98 27.71
N GLU A 830 4.25 7.44 27.64
CA GLU A 830 5.15 7.56 28.79
C GLU A 830 5.63 9.01 28.90
N THR A 831 5.77 9.49 30.13
CA THR A 831 6.32 10.81 30.46
C THR A 831 7.57 10.71 31.34
N SER A 832 7.78 9.56 31.97
CA SER A 832 8.92 9.25 32.82
C SER A 832 9.13 7.73 32.95
N ARG A 833 10.34 7.33 33.36
CA ARG A 833 10.71 5.94 33.68
C ARG A 833 11.41 5.85 35.03
N GLY A 834 11.16 4.76 35.74
CA GLY A 834 11.77 4.47 37.03
C GLY A 834 11.00 5.03 38.21
N CYS A 835 11.36 4.54 39.40
CA CYS A 835 10.78 4.95 40.67
C CYS A 835 11.84 4.89 41.77
N THR A 836 11.88 5.92 42.64
CA THR A 836 12.88 6.03 43.72
C THR A 836 12.47 5.30 45.02
N ARG A 837 11.24 4.75 45.06
CA ARG A 837 10.67 4.03 46.21
C ARG A 837 11.38 2.69 46.46
N THR A 838 11.27 2.16 47.67
CA THR A 838 12.00 0.97 48.17
C THR A 838 11.14 -0.27 48.34
N CYS A 839 10.06 -0.40 47.56
CA CYS A 839 9.09 -1.49 47.74
C CYS A 839 9.77 -2.86 47.51
N ASN A 840 9.82 -3.72 48.52
CA ASN A 840 10.61 -4.97 48.47
C ASN A 840 10.00 -6.05 47.56
N PHE A 841 8.70 -5.95 47.25
CA PHE A 841 7.98 -6.84 46.34
C PHE A 841 8.09 -6.44 44.86
N CYS A 842 8.63 -5.25 44.57
CA CYS A 842 8.64 -4.67 43.23
C CYS A 842 9.91 -5.05 42.47
N SER A 843 9.77 -5.50 41.22
CA SER A 843 10.90 -5.85 40.35
C SER A 843 11.49 -4.66 39.58
N MET A 844 10.88 -3.46 39.66
CA MET A 844 11.33 -2.28 38.88
C MET A 844 12.78 -1.89 39.17
N LYS A 845 13.29 -2.14 40.39
CA LYS A 845 14.70 -1.87 40.75
C LYS A 845 15.70 -2.59 39.86
N HIS A 846 15.34 -3.75 39.30
CA HIS A 846 16.19 -4.52 38.40
C HIS A 846 16.17 -3.99 36.96
N MET A 847 15.13 -3.23 36.60
CA MET A 847 15.02 -2.60 35.28
C MET A 847 15.65 -1.21 35.27
N TYR A 848 15.40 -0.40 36.31
CA TYR A 848 15.72 1.04 36.31
C TYR A 848 16.60 1.48 37.49
N GLY A 849 17.09 0.54 38.32
CA GLY A 849 17.71 0.90 39.58
C GLY A 849 16.75 1.71 40.47
N ARG A 850 17.30 2.68 41.21
CA ARG A 850 16.52 3.64 42.02
C ARG A 850 16.54 5.02 41.39
N THR A 851 16.16 5.09 40.11
CA THR A 851 16.19 6.34 39.32
C THR A 851 14.77 6.84 39.01
N PHE A 852 14.66 8.13 38.71
CA PHE A 852 13.48 8.74 38.10
C PHE A 852 13.97 9.66 36.99
N ARG A 853 13.66 9.29 35.74
CA ARG A 853 14.10 10.01 34.54
C ARG A 853 12.87 10.44 33.76
N THR A 854 12.93 11.60 33.13
CA THR A 854 11.75 12.19 32.50
C THR A 854 11.98 12.52 31.04
N TYR A 855 10.96 12.31 30.22
CA TYR A 855 10.94 12.85 28.85
C TYR A 855 10.81 14.38 28.88
N PRO A 856 11.43 15.10 27.92
CA PRO A 856 11.15 16.51 27.69
C PRO A 856 9.64 16.74 27.50
N ILE A 857 9.10 17.82 28.10
CA ILE A 857 7.66 18.11 28.04
C ILE A 857 7.20 18.25 26.59
N ASP A 858 7.95 18.94 25.74
CA ASP A 858 7.58 19.13 24.32
C ASP A 858 7.48 17.81 23.56
N ARG A 859 8.34 16.83 23.86
CA ARG A 859 8.23 15.47 23.32
C ARG A 859 6.95 14.80 23.79
N VAL A 860 6.60 14.94 25.07
CA VAL A 860 5.34 14.39 25.63
C VAL A 860 4.12 15.03 24.96
N ILE A 861 4.15 16.34 24.72
CA ILE A 861 3.10 17.05 23.99
C ILE A 861 3.00 16.56 22.54
N ALA A 862 4.11 16.40 21.83
CA ALA A 862 4.11 15.84 20.48
C ALA A 862 3.54 14.41 20.43
N ASP A 863 3.80 13.60 21.46
CA ASP A 863 3.24 12.26 21.60
C ASP A 863 1.70 12.30 21.82
N LEU A 864 1.23 13.24 22.65
CA LEU A 864 -0.20 13.50 22.84
C LEU A 864 -0.88 14.04 21.58
N ASP A 865 -0.21 14.89 20.81
CA ASP A 865 -0.70 15.41 19.53
C ASP A 865 -0.93 14.30 18.51
N ASP A 866 0.01 13.35 18.40
CA ASP A 866 -0.17 12.19 17.52
C ASP A 866 -1.38 11.35 17.97
N ILE A 867 -1.52 11.08 19.27
CA ILE A 867 -2.67 10.34 19.81
C ILE A 867 -3.99 11.09 19.53
N TYR A 868 -4.01 12.40 19.76
CA TYR A 868 -5.22 13.21 19.70
C TYR A 868 -5.65 13.54 18.27
N TYR A 869 -4.75 14.06 17.44
CA TYR A 869 -5.06 14.54 16.10
C TYR A 869 -4.97 13.41 15.07
N ASN A 870 -3.88 12.62 15.08
CA ASN A 870 -3.67 11.60 14.06
C ASN A 870 -4.43 10.30 14.36
N LYS A 871 -4.35 9.79 15.60
CA LYS A 871 -5.09 8.56 15.98
C LYS A 871 -6.53 8.83 16.36
N LYS A 872 -6.94 10.10 16.47
CA LYS A 872 -8.29 10.53 16.84
C LYS A 872 -8.77 9.85 18.13
N THR A 873 -7.84 9.66 19.06
CA THR A 873 -8.07 8.97 20.32
C THR A 873 -8.17 10.01 21.45
N ARG A 874 -9.02 9.75 22.43
CA ARG A 874 -9.32 10.69 23.53
C ARG A 874 -9.00 10.13 24.91
N LEU A 875 -8.70 8.84 24.99
CA LEU A 875 -8.30 8.17 26.20
C LEU A 875 -6.86 7.72 26.04
N ALA A 876 -5.98 8.17 26.93
CA ALA A 876 -4.61 7.71 26.98
C ALA A 876 -4.24 7.28 28.40
N PHE A 877 -3.60 6.11 28.51
CA PHE A 877 -3.02 5.65 29.76
C PHE A 877 -1.54 6.01 29.81
N ILE A 878 -1.15 6.76 30.83
CA ILE A 878 0.24 7.11 31.11
C ILE A 878 0.84 5.96 31.92
N VAL A 879 1.78 5.25 31.31
CA VAL A 879 2.33 3.98 31.84
C VAL A 879 3.50 4.16 32.80
N ASP A 880 3.82 5.41 33.18
CA ASP A 880 4.89 5.75 34.11
C ASP A 880 4.77 4.94 35.42
N ASP A 881 5.91 4.44 35.91
CA ASP A 881 5.97 3.69 37.17
C ASP A 881 5.44 4.52 38.35
N ASN A 882 5.76 5.82 38.34
CA ASN A 882 5.22 6.82 39.26
C ASN A 882 5.41 8.25 38.72
N LEU A 883 4.40 8.79 38.03
CA LEU A 883 4.47 10.12 37.40
C LEU A 883 4.66 11.26 38.43
N VAL A 884 4.17 11.10 39.66
CA VAL A 884 4.02 12.22 40.60
C VAL A 884 5.27 12.54 41.43
N LEU A 885 6.37 11.81 41.25
CA LEU A 885 7.58 11.98 42.07
C LEU A 885 8.19 13.39 41.99
N ASP A 886 8.08 14.05 40.83
CA ASP A 886 8.45 15.46 40.65
C ASP A 886 7.18 16.30 40.48
N THR A 887 6.68 16.83 41.60
CA THR A 887 5.42 17.59 41.65
C THR A 887 5.45 18.83 40.77
N ASP A 888 6.54 19.59 40.79
CA ASP A 888 6.66 20.83 40.02
C ASP A 888 6.67 20.54 38.52
N ARG A 889 7.35 19.47 38.09
CA ARG A 889 7.30 19.03 36.69
C ARG A 889 5.90 18.62 36.29
N VAL A 890 5.17 17.88 37.13
CA VAL A 890 3.78 17.49 36.81
C VAL A 890 2.91 18.71 36.60
N ILE A 891 3.07 19.76 37.42
CA ILE A 891 2.35 21.03 37.23
C ILE A 891 2.72 21.66 35.88
N ARG A 892 4.02 21.76 35.54
CA ARG A 892 4.46 22.27 34.22
C ARG A 892 3.90 21.46 33.05
N LEU A 893 3.89 20.13 33.17
CA LEU A 893 3.31 19.24 32.16
C LEU A 893 1.80 19.47 32.04
N CYS A 894 1.08 19.62 33.15
CA CYS A 894 -0.34 19.94 33.14
C CYS A 894 -0.60 21.29 32.46
N ASP A 895 0.20 22.31 32.75
CA ASP A 895 0.08 23.63 32.12
C ASP A 895 0.30 23.55 30.61
N ALA A 896 1.31 22.81 30.15
CA ALA A 896 1.54 22.57 28.72
C ALA A 896 0.34 21.85 28.06
N ILE A 897 -0.23 20.83 28.71
CA ILE A 897 -1.42 20.12 28.20
C ILE A 897 -2.65 21.04 28.14
N ILE A 898 -2.84 21.91 29.15
CA ILE A 898 -3.96 22.87 29.20
C ILE A 898 -3.83 23.87 28.05
N GLN A 899 -2.62 24.37 27.77
CA GLN A 899 -2.36 25.31 26.68
C GLN A 899 -2.73 24.76 25.30
N GLN A 900 -2.58 23.45 25.07
CA GLN A 900 -2.99 22.80 23.82
C GLN A 900 -4.52 22.78 23.61
N GLY A 901 -5.31 22.96 24.66
CA GLY A 901 -6.77 23.06 24.56
C GLY A 901 -7.48 21.77 24.13
N TYR A 902 -6.91 20.59 24.44
CA TYR A 902 -7.50 19.30 24.05
C TYR A 902 -8.92 19.12 24.61
N ARG A 903 -9.91 19.03 23.72
CA ARG A 903 -11.30 18.82 24.12
C ARG A 903 -11.57 17.35 24.41
N ARG A 904 -12.14 17.09 25.60
CA ARG A 904 -12.57 15.76 26.05
C ARG A 904 -11.42 14.74 26.17
N LEU A 905 -10.18 15.21 26.31
CA LEU A 905 -9.05 14.35 26.66
C LEU A 905 -9.29 13.71 28.04
N LYS A 906 -8.97 12.43 28.15
CA LYS A 906 -9.05 11.63 29.37
C LYS A 906 -7.71 10.95 29.58
N LEU A 907 -6.98 11.39 30.60
CA LEU A 907 -5.73 10.77 31.01
C LEU A 907 -5.97 9.87 32.22
N VAL A 908 -5.36 8.70 32.19
CA VAL A 908 -5.31 7.74 33.29
C VAL A 908 -3.85 7.57 33.69
N VAL A 909 -3.56 7.50 34.99
CA VAL A 909 -2.18 7.44 35.48
C VAL A 909 -2.08 6.62 36.75
N GLN A 910 -0.88 6.11 37.05
CA GLN A 910 -0.51 5.55 38.34
C GLN A 910 0.24 6.56 39.20
N ALA A 911 -0.08 6.61 40.50
CA ALA A 911 0.55 7.51 41.45
C ALA A 911 0.67 6.88 42.84
N ASP A 912 1.64 7.34 43.64
CA ASP A 912 1.74 6.95 45.03
C ASP A 912 0.85 7.80 45.96
N SER A 913 0.34 7.20 47.03
CA SER A 913 -0.60 7.88 47.95
C SER A 913 0.06 9.03 48.72
N LEU A 914 1.33 8.94 49.10
CA LEU A 914 2.01 9.96 49.89
C LEU A 914 2.10 11.28 49.13
N THR A 915 2.59 11.24 47.89
CA THR A 915 2.76 12.44 47.07
C THR A 915 1.42 13.08 46.72
N MET A 916 0.41 12.26 46.41
CA MET A 916 -0.95 12.76 46.15
C MET A 916 -1.57 13.40 47.40
N ALA A 917 -1.41 12.80 48.58
CA ALA A 917 -1.98 13.31 49.84
C ALA A 917 -1.40 14.65 50.30
N THR A 918 -0.20 15.00 49.82
CA THR A 918 0.55 16.19 50.25
C THR A 918 0.50 17.33 49.23
N ASN A 919 -0.01 17.09 48.01
CA ASN A 919 0.06 18.05 46.89
C ASN A 919 -1.30 18.30 46.23
N GLU A 920 -2.23 18.94 46.95
CA GLU A 920 -3.56 19.28 46.40
C GLU A 920 -3.47 20.19 45.16
N GLY A 921 -2.51 21.12 45.13
CA GLY A 921 -2.29 22.03 43.99
C GLY A 921 -2.01 21.28 42.68
N MET A 922 -1.19 20.23 42.74
CA MET A 922 -0.90 19.35 41.61
C MET A 922 -2.15 18.57 41.18
N ILE A 923 -2.91 18.00 42.12
CA ILE A 923 -4.15 17.26 41.82
C ILE A 923 -5.15 18.14 41.06
N ARG A 924 -5.33 19.39 41.50
CA ARG A 924 -6.18 20.37 40.83
C ARG A 924 -5.72 20.63 39.39
N LYS A 925 -4.40 20.77 39.17
CA LYS A 925 -3.83 20.96 37.83
C LYS A 925 -3.99 19.72 36.95
N MET A 926 -3.81 18.52 37.50
CA MET A 926 -4.09 17.26 36.80
C MET A 926 -5.56 17.20 36.35
N ALA A 927 -6.51 17.57 37.22
CA ALA A 927 -7.92 17.60 36.85
C ALA A 927 -8.20 18.54 35.65
N GLN A 928 -7.59 19.73 35.67
CA GLN A 928 -7.70 20.74 34.60
C GLN A 928 -7.08 20.26 33.29
N ALA A 929 -5.94 19.58 33.34
CA ALA A 929 -5.25 19.00 32.18
C ALA A 929 -5.95 17.76 31.57
N GLY A 930 -7.05 17.31 32.16
CA GLY A 930 -7.84 16.21 31.61
C GLY A 930 -7.53 14.84 32.22
N PHE A 931 -6.80 14.76 33.33
CA PHE A 931 -6.72 13.53 34.10
C PHE A 931 -8.10 13.20 34.68
N LYS A 932 -8.52 11.94 34.51
CA LYS A 932 -9.84 11.46 34.94
C LYS A 932 -9.78 10.32 35.94
N SER A 933 -8.70 9.53 35.93
CA SER A 933 -8.56 8.39 36.82
C SER A 933 -7.12 8.24 37.30
N VAL A 934 -6.96 7.90 38.58
CA VAL A 934 -5.67 7.64 39.21
C VAL A 934 -5.71 6.25 39.86
N PHE A 935 -4.77 5.39 39.49
CA PHE A 935 -4.47 4.18 40.23
C PHE A 935 -3.54 4.51 41.41
N LEU A 936 -4.00 4.24 42.63
CA LEU A 936 -3.25 4.49 43.86
C LEU A 936 -2.81 3.16 44.49
N GLY A 937 -1.51 2.96 44.63
CA GLY A 937 -0.93 1.79 45.30
C GLY A 937 -0.99 1.90 46.83
N ILE A 938 -2.06 1.37 47.44
CA ILE A 938 -2.31 1.32 48.89
C ILE A 938 -1.63 0.08 49.49
N GLU A 939 -1.67 -1.03 48.77
CA GLU A 939 -1.10 -2.34 49.06
C GLU A 939 -1.67 -3.09 50.26
N ASN A 940 -1.77 -2.51 51.45
CA ASN A 940 -2.31 -3.22 52.62
C ASN A 940 -2.74 -2.23 53.71
N VAL A 941 -3.61 -2.66 54.62
CA VAL A 941 -4.04 -1.84 55.78
C VAL A 941 -3.24 -2.13 57.05
N SER A 942 -2.62 -3.31 57.14
CA SER A 942 -1.81 -3.71 58.29
C SER A 942 -0.48 -2.98 58.31
N LYS A 943 -0.21 -2.28 59.42
CA LYS A 943 1.08 -1.58 59.64
C LYS A 943 2.27 -2.55 59.56
N ALA A 944 2.11 -3.78 60.04
CA ALA A 944 3.16 -4.80 59.99
C ALA A 944 3.46 -5.22 58.53
N ASN A 945 2.42 -5.51 57.74
CA ASN A 945 2.58 -5.87 56.33
C ASN A 945 3.18 -4.72 55.51
N LEU A 946 2.77 -3.47 55.80
CA LEU A 946 3.33 -2.29 55.15
C LEU A 946 4.80 -2.04 55.50
N ALA A 947 5.21 -2.33 56.73
CA ALA A 947 6.63 -2.28 57.11
C ALA A 947 7.44 -3.33 56.33
N VAL A 948 6.94 -4.56 56.24
CA VAL A 948 7.53 -5.66 55.45
C VAL A 948 7.60 -5.31 53.95
N ALA A 949 6.57 -4.64 53.42
CA ALA A 949 6.52 -4.17 52.04
C ALA A 949 7.39 -2.92 51.77
N GLY A 950 7.90 -2.26 52.82
CA GLY A 950 8.69 -1.03 52.72
C GLY A 950 7.88 0.24 52.41
N LYS A 951 6.62 0.31 52.87
CA LYS A 951 5.66 1.40 52.56
C LYS A 951 5.24 2.29 53.76
N GLY A 952 5.64 1.99 54.99
CA GLY A 952 5.41 2.86 56.16
C GLY A 952 3.93 3.18 56.43
N ASN A 953 3.61 4.39 56.89
CA ASN A 953 2.25 4.82 57.27
C ASN A 953 1.37 5.23 56.07
N ILE A 954 1.22 4.34 55.06
CA ILE A 954 0.52 4.69 53.82
C ILE A 954 -1.00 4.88 54.01
N VAL A 955 -1.61 4.23 55.01
CA VAL A 955 -3.07 4.18 55.18
C VAL A 955 -3.69 5.58 55.36
N GLU A 956 -3.09 6.42 56.19
CA GLU A 956 -3.56 7.81 56.41
C GLU A 956 -3.39 8.65 55.14
N TYR A 957 -2.27 8.50 54.44
CA TYR A 957 -2.05 9.16 53.16
C TYR A 957 -3.06 8.69 52.11
N SER A 958 -3.38 7.40 52.05
CA SER A 958 -4.37 6.87 51.11
C SER A 958 -5.75 7.47 51.34
N ARG A 959 -6.22 7.58 52.60
CA ARG A 959 -7.49 8.26 52.92
C ARG A 959 -7.51 9.70 52.39
N LYS A 960 -6.44 10.46 52.69
CA LYS A 960 -6.32 11.86 52.28
C LYS A 960 -6.21 12.01 50.76
N ALA A 961 -5.41 11.19 50.10
CA ALA A 961 -5.23 11.20 48.65
C ALA A 961 -6.54 10.91 47.92
N VAL A 962 -7.32 9.92 48.39
CA VAL A 962 -8.62 9.59 47.80
C VAL A 962 -9.57 10.78 47.92
N ALA A 963 -9.68 11.37 49.11
CA ALA A 963 -10.53 12.54 49.35
C ALA A 963 -10.15 13.72 48.46
N LEU A 964 -8.85 14.02 48.32
CA LEU A 964 -8.36 15.11 47.46
C LEU A 964 -8.62 14.85 45.97
N CYS A 965 -8.35 13.63 45.49
CA CYS A 965 -8.66 13.24 44.12
C CYS A 965 -10.15 13.43 43.81
N GLN A 966 -11.03 12.94 44.69
CA GLN A 966 -12.47 13.02 44.50
C GLN A 966 -12.99 14.46 44.57
N LYS A 967 -12.46 15.28 45.49
CA LYS A 967 -12.75 16.73 45.59
C LYS A 967 -12.51 17.45 44.27
N HIS A 968 -11.46 17.10 43.53
CA HIS A 968 -11.12 17.72 42.24
C HIS A 968 -11.66 16.95 41.02
N GLY A 969 -12.48 15.94 41.22
CA GLY A 969 -13.08 15.20 40.12
C GLY A 969 -12.12 14.25 39.40
N LEU A 970 -11.20 13.60 40.12
CA LEU A 970 -10.47 12.42 39.66
C LEU A 970 -11.09 11.16 40.30
N MET A 971 -11.29 10.11 39.50
CA MET A 971 -11.70 8.80 40.00
C MET A 971 -10.49 8.08 40.58
N VAL A 972 -10.69 7.32 41.66
CA VAL A 972 -9.61 6.55 42.28
C VAL A 972 -9.82 5.05 42.11
N ILE A 973 -8.79 4.38 41.60
CA ILE A 973 -8.68 2.92 41.57
C ILE A 973 -7.73 2.52 42.70
N GLY A 974 -8.25 1.91 43.76
CA GLY A 974 -7.46 1.50 44.93
C GLY A 974 -6.79 0.14 44.72
N GLY A 975 -5.45 0.12 44.77
CA GLY A 975 -4.63 -1.08 44.64
C GLY A 975 -4.34 -1.74 45.98
N LEU A 976 -4.65 -3.04 46.15
CA LEU A 976 -4.32 -3.83 47.35
C LEU A 976 -3.67 -5.18 46.99
N ILE A 977 -2.79 -5.65 47.86
CA ILE A 977 -2.06 -6.92 47.81
C ILE A 977 -2.41 -7.74 49.05
N PHE A 978 -2.83 -8.99 48.83
CA PHE A 978 -3.28 -9.93 49.84
C PHE A 978 -2.31 -11.13 49.94
N GLY A 979 -2.28 -11.81 51.09
CA GLY A 979 -1.49 -13.03 51.27
C GLY A 979 -0.07 -12.78 51.78
N PHE A 980 0.11 -11.74 52.59
CA PHE A 980 1.34 -11.57 53.37
C PHE A 980 1.48 -12.69 54.43
N PRO A 981 2.69 -12.94 54.97
CA PRO A 981 2.96 -14.07 55.86
C PRO A 981 1.98 -14.23 57.03
N ASP A 982 1.50 -13.12 57.59
CA ASP A 982 0.62 -13.10 58.77
C ASP A 982 -0.85 -12.79 58.42
N ASP A 983 -1.22 -12.78 57.13
CA ASP A 983 -2.62 -12.60 56.74
C ASP A 983 -3.44 -13.85 57.12
N ASP A 984 -4.50 -13.64 57.90
CA ASP A 984 -5.59 -14.58 58.15
C ASP A 984 -6.87 -14.13 57.42
N GLU A 985 -8.00 -14.82 57.65
CA GLU A 985 -9.27 -14.45 57.03
C GLU A 985 -9.73 -13.04 57.45
N THR A 986 -9.47 -12.64 58.70
CA THR A 986 -9.82 -11.32 59.23
C THR A 986 -9.08 -10.21 58.47
N ALA A 987 -7.77 -10.38 58.25
CA ALA A 987 -6.95 -9.44 57.49
C ALA A 987 -7.44 -9.28 56.04
N ILE A 988 -7.88 -10.36 55.39
CA ILE A 988 -8.47 -10.30 54.04
C ILE A 988 -9.75 -9.46 54.06
N ILE A 989 -10.63 -9.69 55.03
CA ILE A 989 -11.89 -8.94 55.17
C ILE A 989 -11.61 -7.45 55.42
N GLU A 990 -10.68 -7.12 56.31
CA GLU A 990 -10.31 -5.74 56.66
C GLU A 990 -9.78 -4.96 55.46
N ASN A 991 -8.92 -5.58 54.66
CA ASN A 991 -8.41 -4.99 53.42
C ASN A 991 -9.55 -4.64 52.44
N TYR A 992 -10.53 -5.53 52.23
CA TYR A 992 -11.69 -5.22 51.39
C TYR A 992 -12.60 -4.14 52.00
N ARG A 993 -12.83 -4.16 53.31
CA ARG A 993 -13.63 -3.14 54.01
C ARG A 993 -13.01 -1.75 53.88
N PHE A 994 -11.69 -1.65 53.93
CA PHE A 994 -11.00 -0.38 53.81
C PHE A 994 -11.24 0.31 52.47
N LEU A 995 -11.28 -0.43 51.34
CA LEU A 995 -11.62 0.16 50.03
C LEU A 995 -13.02 0.79 50.03
N LYS A 996 -13.98 0.22 50.77
CA LYS A 996 -15.31 0.80 50.98
C LYS A 996 -15.27 2.02 51.90
N GLU A 997 -14.55 1.93 53.01
CA GLU A 997 -14.39 3.02 53.98
C GLU A 997 -13.87 4.29 53.31
N ILE A 998 -12.83 4.16 52.47
CA ILE A 998 -12.25 5.30 51.75
C ILE A 998 -13.06 5.73 50.52
N ASN A 999 -14.18 5.06 50.23
CA ASN A 999 -15.01 5.29 49.03
C ASN A 999 -14.22 5.20 47.72
N ALA A 1000 -13.31 4.24 47.56
CA ALA A 1000 -12.61 4.04 46.29
C ALA A 1000 -13.62 3.78 45.15
N ASP A 1001 -13.46 4.44 43.99
CA ASP A 1001 -14.41 4.32 42.87
C ASP A 1001 -14.33 2.95 42.19
N ALA A 1002 -13.14 2.33 42.23
CA ALA A 1002 -12.89 0.97 41.77
C ALA A 1002 -11.76 0.31 42.59
N ALA A 1003 -11.71 -1.02 42.54
CA ALA A 1003 -10.71 -1.83 43.24
C ALA A 1003 -9.86 -2.62 42.25
N TYR A 1004 -8.56 -2.66 42.52
CA TYR A 1004 -7.59 -3.52 41.84
C TYR A 1004 -6.87 -4.34 42.91
N CYS A 1005 -7.27 -5.60 43.06
CA CYS A 1005 -6.76 -6.46 44.12
C CYS A 1005 -5.92 -7.58 43.51
N GLN A 1006 -4.76 -7.84 44.11
CA GLN A 1006 -3.86 -8.90 43.72
C GLN A 1006 -3.50 -9.78 44.92
N ILE A 1007 -3.11 -11.02 44.65
CA ILE A 1007 -2.44 -11.88 45.62
C ILE A 1007 -0.93 -11.66 45.48
N LEU A 1008 -0.24 -11.60 46.62
CA LEU A 1008 1.19 -11.43 46.71
C LEU A 1008 1.88 -12.45 45.81
N THR A 1009 2.50 -11.94 44.76
CA THR A 1009 3.20 -12.75 43.78
C THR A 1009 4.70 -12.60 44.02
N PRO A 1010 5.40 -13.68 44.41
CA PRO A 1010 6.82 -13.63 44.72
C PRO A 1010 7.63 -13.60 43.42
N TYR A 1011 7.64 -12.47 42.72
CA TYR A 1011 8.29 -12.34 41.42
C TYR A 1011 9.78 -12.67 41.49
N PRO A 1012 10.36 -13.28 40.42
CA PRO A 1012 11.77 -13.64 40.39
C PRO A 1012 12.71 -12.50 40.80
N LYS A 1013 13.75 -12.85 41.57
CA LYS A 1013 14.82 -11.96 42.05
C LYS A 1013 14.36 -10.79 42.94
N THR A 1014 13.09 -10.73 43.37
CA THR A 1014 12.65 -9.72 44.36
C THR A 1014 13.09 -10.12 45.76
N GLY A 1015 13.36 -9.15 46.63
CA GLY A 1015 13.74 -9.47 48.02
C GLY A 1015 12.58 -10.08 48.80
N MET A 1016 11.34 -9.73 48.45
CA MET A 1016 10.15 -10.42 48.98
C MET A 1016 10.13 -11.91 48.63
N ARG A 1017 10.49 -12.28 47.40
CA ARG A 1017 10.55 -13.70 47.00
C ARG A 1017 11.58 -14.45 47.84
N GLU A 1018 12.78 -13.92 47.98
CA GLU A 1018 13.85 -14.55 48.79
C GLU A 1018 13.38 -14.77 50.22
N GLN A 1019 12.85 -13.73 50.87
CA GLN A 1019 12.32 -13.83 52.23
C GLN A 1019 11.21 -14.89 52.38
N LEU A 1020 10.29 -14.97 51.41
CA LEU A 1020 9.21 -15.95 51.44
C LEU A 1020 9.70 -17.37 51.15
N MET A 1021 10.73 -17.53 50.31
CA MET A 1021 11.37 -18.83 50.05
C MET A 1021 12.08 -19.34 51.30
N ASP A 1022 12.85 -18.49 51.98
CA ASP A 1022 13.57 -18.84 53.21
C ASP A 1022 12.63 -19.24 54.34
N GLN A 1023 11.44 -18.64 54.37
CA GLN A 1023 10.37 -18.99 55.32
C GLN A 1023 9.53 -20.20 54.89
N GLY A 1024 9.80 -20.80 53.73
CA GLY A 1024 9.02 -21.91 53.19
C GLY A 1024 7.56 -21.56 52.86
N LEU A 1025 7.29 -20.29 52.54
CA LEU A 1025 5.94 -19.76 52.28
C LEU A 1025 5.58 -19.69 50.79
N VAL A 1026 6.55 -19.83 49.88
CA VAL A 1026 6.27 -19.96 48.44
C VAL A 1026 5.78 -21.39 48.15
N THR A 1027 4.56 -21.52 47.63
CA THR A 1027 3.95 -22.82 47.30
C THR A 1027 4.15 -23.24 45.86
N ASN A 1028 4.41 -22.29 44.97
CA ASN A 1028 4.73 -22.55 43.57
C ASN A 1028 6.00 -21.78 43.21
N ALA A 1029 7.16 -22.44 43.18
CA ALA A 1029 8.45 -21.79 42.89
C ALA A 1029 8.83 -21.73 41.40
N LEU A 1030 8.19 -22.56 40.56
CA LEU A 1030 8.65 -22.85 39.19
C LEU A 1030 7.61 -22.55 38.10
N ASP A 1031 6.31 -22.72 38.36
CA ASP A 1031 5.28 -22.47 37.36
C ASP A 1031 4.93 -20.98 37.29
N LEU A 1032 5.76 -20.24 36.55
CA LEU A 1032 5.63 -18.80 36.41
C LEU A 1032 4.33 -18.39 35.70
N LYS A 1033 3.63 -19.27 34.98
CA LYS A 1033 2.35 -18.95 34.31
C LYS A 1033 1.30 -18.40 35.28
N LYS A 1034 1.37 -18.83 36.54
CA LYS A 1034 0.48 -18.38 37.62
C LYS A 1034 0.93 -17.07 38.27
N TYR A 1035 2.08 -16.50 37.90
CA TYR A 1035 2.63 -15.27 38.51
C TYR A 1035 2.03 -14.00 37.87
N ASN A 1036 0.71 -13.92 37.77
CA ASN A 1036 -0.03 -12.80 37.15
C ASN A 1036 -0.78 -11.93 38.17
N GLY A 1037 -0.52 -12.12 39.47
CA GLY A 1037 -1.19 -11.39 40.55
C GLY A 1037 -2.57 -11.93 40.96
N LEU A 1038 -3.07 -13.00 40.32
CA LEU A 1038 -4.42 -13.53 40.58
C LEU A 1038 -4.42 -14.97 41.11
N TRP A 1039 -3.25 -15.60 41.18
CA TRP A 1039 -3.08 -16.92 41.78
C TRP A 1039 -2.29 -16.82 43.08
N ALA A 1040 -2.71 -17.60 44.07
CA ALA A 1040 -1.98 -17.84 45.30
C ALA A 1040 -0.75 -18.71 45.01
N ASN A 1041 0.38 -18.05 44.80
CA ASN A 1041 1.70 -18.70 44.68
C ASN A 1041 2.41 -18.80 46.04
N VAL A 1042 1.71 -18.42 47.10
CA VAL A 1042 2.17 -18.36 48.49
C VAL A 1042 1.12 -18.96 49.42
N LYS A 1043 1.56 -19.43 50.57
CA LYS A 1043 0.73 -19.69 51.75
C LYS A 1043 1.08 -18.67 52.84
N THR A 1044 0.16 -18.44 53.77
CA THR A 1044 0.43 -17.67 54.98
C THR A 1044 0.75 -18.63 56.13
N ARG A 1045 1.10 -18.10 57.30
CA ARG A 1045 1.24 -18.91 58.52
C ARG A 1045 -0.10 -19.44 59.03
N HIS A 1046 -1.21 -18.88 58.54
CA HIS A 1046 -2.57 -19.20 58.97
C HIS A 1046 -3.40 -19.93 57.90
N LEU A 1047 -3.09 -19.73 56.62
CA LEU A 1047 -3.88 -20.20 55.49
C LEU A 1047 -3.03 -20.97 54.48
N SER A 1048 -3.52 -22.12 54.02
CA SER A 1048 -2.98 -22.77 52.82
C SER A 1048 -3.20 -21.90 51.58
N ALA A 1049 -2.43 -22.12 50.51
CA ALA A 1049 -2.59 -21.39 49.25
C ALA A 1049 -4.01 -21.53 48.67
N ASP A 1050 -4.58 -22.73 48.70
CA ASP A 1050 -5.95 -22.97 48.20
C ASP A 1050 -7.00 -22.23 49.03
N LYS A 1051 -6.84 -22.21 50.36
CA LYS A 1051 -7.74 -21.48 51.25
C LYS A 1051 -7.59 -19.97 51.05
N LEU A 1052 -6.36 -19.46 50.89
CA LEU A 1052 -6.09 -18.06 50.56
C LEU A 1052 -6.75 -17.66 49.23
N GLN A 1053 -6.57 -18.46 48.17
CA GLN A 1053 -7.19 -18.22 46.86
C GLN A 1053 -8.73 -18.17 46.97
N TYR A 1054 -9.32 -19.12 47.71
CA TYR A 1054 -10.76 -19.17 47.92
C TYR A 1054 -11.26 -17.95 48.70
N LEU A 1055 -10.61 -17.59 49.82
CA LEU A 1055 -11.03 -16.47 50.66
C LEU A 1055 -10.85 -15.12 49.96
N PHE A 1056 -9.77 -14.95 49.20
CA PHE A 1056 -9.56 -13.78 48.33
C PHE A 1056 -10.73 -13.62 47.35
N TRP A 1057 -11.09 -14.68 46.64
CA TRP A 1057 -12.23 -14.66 45.73
C TRP A 1057 -13.56 -14.44 46.47
N TYR A 1058 -13.81 -15.19 47.54
CA TYR A 1058 -15.08 -15.20 48.27
C TYR A 1058 -15.38 -13.84 48.91
N HIS A 1059 -14.41 -13.25 49.61
CA HIS A 1059 -14.59 -11.94 50.24
C HIS A 1059 -14.61 -10.79 49.25
N ARG A 1060 -14.02 -10.93 48.06
CA ARG A 1060 -14.31 -9.98 46.97
C ARG A 1060 -15.80 -9.96 46.62
N GLN A 1061 -16.46 -11.12 46.58
CA GLN A 1061 -17.90 -11.20 46.26
C GLN A 1061 -18.80 -10.78 47.42
N THR A 1062 -18.40 -11.05 48.67
CA THR A 1062 -19.27 -10.83 49.84
C THR A 1062 -18.98 -9.52 50.57
N VAL A 1063 -17.72 -9.09 50.66
CA VAL A 1063 -17.31 -7.87 51.35
C VAL A 1063 -17.30 -6.69 50.39
N LEU A 1064 -16.62 -6.78 49.24
CA LEU A 1064 -16.64 -5.70 48.25
C LEU A 1064 -17.99 -5.66 47.51
N GLY A 1065 -18.47 -6.83 47.08
CA GLY A 1065 -19.81 -6.99 46.53
C GLY A 1065 -20.02 -6.34 45.17
N TRP A 1066 -21.29 -6.15 44.82
CA TRP A 1066 -21.67 -5.49 43.58
C TRP A 1066 -21.26 -4.02 43.59
N TRP A 1067 -20.78 -3.53 42.45
CA TRP A 1067 -20.40 -2.12 42.33
C TRP A 1067 -21.58 -1.20 42.63
N ASP A 1068 -21.39 -0.30 43.59
CA ASP A 1068 -22.32 0.75 43.94
C ASP A 1068 -21.82 2.09 43.39
N PRO A 1069 -22.64 2.80 42.59
CA PRO A 1069 -22.20 4.06 42.01
C PRO A 1069 -21.87 5.07 43.11
N SER A 1070 -20.66 5.64 43.06
CA SER A 1070 -20.26 6.74 43.95
C SER A 1070 -21.20 7.94 43.76
N ALA A 1071 -21.28 8.83 44.77
CA ALA A 1071 -22.13 10.03 44.71
C ALA A 1071 -21.87 10.85 43.42
N ARG A 1072 -20.63 10.84 42.95
CA ARG A 1072 -20.22 11.44 41.68
C ARG A 1072 -20.75 10.71 40.45
N ALA A 1073 -20.63 9.38 40.40
CA ALA A 1073 -21.17 8.60 39.27
C ALA A 1073 -22.69 8.84 39.14
N LYS A 1074 -23.40 8.89 40.28
CA LYS A 1074 -24.82 9.27 40.34
C LYS A 1074 -25.07 10.69 39.83
N GLY A 1075 -24.22 11.65 40.18
CA GLY A 1075 -24.34 13.05 39.74
C GLY A 1075 -24.13 13.26 38.24
N THR A 1076 -23.09 12.65 37.66
CA THR A 1076 -22.71 12.81 36.24
C THR A 1076 -23.49 11.90 35.28
N GLY A 1077 -24.21 10.90 35.80
CA GLY A 1077 -24.74 9.78 35.04
C GLY A 1077 -26.12 9.31 35.46
N LYS A 1078 -26.97 10.20 36.01
CA LYS A 1078 -28.26 9.89 36.67
C LYS A 1078 -29.08 8.78 35.98
N LEU A 1079 -29.24 8.86 34.65
CA LEU A 1079 -30.02 7.89 33.87
C LEU A 1079 -29.40 6.49 33.88
N TRP A 1080 -28.13 6.34 33.50
CA TRP A 1080 -27.49 5.02 33.44
C TRP A 1080 -27.24 4.45 34.85
N THR A 1081 -26.92 5.29 35.83
CA THR A 1081 -26.77 4.84 37.22
C THR A 1081 -28.10 4.43 37.82
N GLY A 1082 -29.20 5.08 37.42
CA GLY A 1082 -30.56 4.67 37.78
C GLY A 1082 -30.91 3.32 37.16
N ILE A 1083 -30.66 3.15 35.86
CA ILE A 1083 -30.84 1.88 35.15
C ILE A 1083 -29.98 0.76 35.75
N TRP A 1084 -28.72 1.02 36.09
CA TRP A 1084 -27.87 0.06 36.81
C TRP A 1084 -28.46 -0.30 38.18
N THR A 1085 -28.79 0.70 39.00
CA THR A 1085 -29.20 0.49 40.40
C THR A 1085 -30.56 -0.19 40.52
N TYR A 1086 -31.53 0.19 39.69
CA TYR A 1086 -32.92 -0.26 39.82
C TYR A 1086 -33.33 -1.37 38.84
N MET A 1087 -32.52 -1.67 37.82
CA MET A 1087 -32.85 -2.68 36.81
C MET A 1087 -31.74 -3.74 36.65
N PHE A 1088 -30.56 -3.38 36.14
CA PHE A 1088 -29.51 -4.37 35.86
C PHE A 1088 -28.94 -5.03 37.11
N LYS A 1089 -28.61 -4.25 38.15
CA LYS A 1089 -28.06 -4.78 39.42
C LYS A 1089 -29.05 -5.77 40.07
N PRO A 1090 -30.35 -5.46 40.24
CA PRO A 1090 -31.34 -6.44 40.73
C PRO A 1090 -31.45 -7.69 39.85
N LEU A 1091 -31.46 -7.55 38.53
CA LEU A 1091 -31.50 -8.69 37.60
C LEU A 1091 -30.27 -9.60 37.74
N LEU A 1092 -29.07 -9.01 37.76
CA LEU A 1092 -27.82 -9.74 37.95
C LEU A 1092 -27.75 -10.38 39.35
N GLN A 1093 -28.24 -9.70 40.38
CA GLN A 1093 -28.38 -10.25 41.72
C GLN A 1093 -29.33 -11.45 41.75
N GLN A 1094 -30.47 -11.38 41.06
CA GLN A 1094 -31.41 -12.49 40.97
C GLN A 1094 -30.80 -13.67 40.19
N GLN A 1095 -30.11 -13.40 39.08
CA GLN A 1095 -29.40 -14.43 38.32
C GLN A 1095 -28.29 -15.07 39.16
N HIS A 1096 -27.49 -14.27 39.85
CA HIS A 1096 -26.44 -14.75 40.75
C HIS A 1096 -27.03 -15.57 41.90
N ALA A 1097 -28.14 -15.15 42.50
CA ALA A 1097 -28.84 -15.90 43.54
C ALA A 1097 -29.35 -17.26 43.03
N ARG A 1098 -29.84 -17.34 41.78
CA ARG A 1098 -30.23 -18.61 41.14
C ARG A 1098 -29.03 -19.52 40.93
N VAL A 1099 -27.92 -18.98 40.43
CA VAL A 1099 -26.67 -19.75 40.23
C VAL A 1099 -26.12 -20.23 41.57
N LEU A 1100 -26.12 -19.36 42.59
CA LEU A 1100 -25.69 -19.68 43.95
C LEU A 1100 -26.56 -20.78 44.58
N LYS A 1101 -27.89 -20.72 44.39
CA LYS A 1101 -28.81 -21.79 44.83
C LYS A 1101 -28.54 -23.12 44.13
N LYS A 1102 -28.14 -23.08 42.85
CA LYS A 1102 -27.89 -24.28 42.03
C LYS A 1102 -26.53 -24.93 42.30
N LYS A 1103 -25.47 -24.12 42.43
CA LYS A 1103 -24.07 -24.60 42.46
C LYS A 1103 -23.38 -24.44 43.82
N GLY A 1104 -23.92 -23.62 44.72
CA GLY A 1104 -23.22 -23.18 45.93
C GLY A 1104 -21.97 -22.33 45.63
N TRP A 1105 -21.34 -21.79 46.68
CA TRP A 1105 -20.13 -20.99 46.52
C TRP A 1105 -18.96 -21.80 45.96
N GLU A 1106 -18.80 -23.06 46.40
CA GLU A 1106 -17.74 -23.94 45.89
C GLU A 1106 -17.88 -24.26 44.41
N GLY A 1107 -19.11 -24.51 43.93
CA GLY A 1107 -19.35 -24.80 42.51
C GLY A 1107 -19.06 -23.58 41.63
N ILE A 1108 -19.44 -22.38 42.06
CA ILE A 1108 -19.11 -21.13 41.33
C ILE A 1108 -17.60 -20.90 41.34
N TYR A 1109 -16.93 -21.09 42.48
CA TYR A 1109 -15.49 -20.95 42.58
C TYR A 1109 -14.74 -21.88 41.61
N LYS A 1110 -15.17 -23.14 41.51
CA LYS A 1110 -14.62 -24.11 40.54
C LYS A 1110 -14.77 -23.64 39.09
N ASP A 1111 -15.93 -23.08 38.72
CA ASP A 1111 -16.13 -22.52 37.37
C ASP A 1111 -15.15 -21.35 37.10
N VAL A 1112 -14.97 -20.46 38.09
CA VAL A 1112 -14.06 -19.30 37.98
C VAL A 1112 -12.61 -19.73 37.85
N LEU A 1113 -12.18 -20.71 38.66
CA LEU A 1113 -10.83 -21.28 38.54
C LEU A 1113 -10.60 -21.91 37.17
N LYS A 1114 -11.57 -22.69 36.68
CA LYS A 1114 -11.50 -23.28 35.34
C LYS A 1114 -11.37 -22.23 34.25
N GLU A 1115 -12.17 -21.16 34.31
CA GLU A 1115 -12.06 -20.04 33.36
C GLU A 1115 -10.68 -19.37 33.44
N GLN A 1116 -10.15 -19.19 34.66
CA GLN A 1116 -8.82 -18.60 34.87
C GLN A 1116 -7.67 -19.48 34.35
N GLU A 1117 -7.79 -20.81 34.45
CA GLU A 1117 -6.83 -21.77 33.88
C GLU A 1117 -6.88 -21.79 32.35
N GLU A 1118 -8.08 -21.80 31.76
CA GLU A 1118 -8.29 -21.83 30.32
C GLU A 1118 -7.98 -20.47 29.65
N MET A 1119 -7.95 -19.38 30.43
CA MET A 1119 -7.88 -18.01 29.90
C MET A 1119 -6.73 -17.77 28.92
N ASN A 1120 -5.52 -18.24 29.24
CA ASN A 1120 -4.33 -18.09 28.40
C ASN A 1120 -3.94 -19.41 27.73
N THR A 1121 -4.93 -20.24 27.43
CA THR A 1121 -4.76 -21.39 26.54
C THR A 1121 -5.01 -20.96 25.10
N PHE A 1122 -4.06 -21.33 24.23
CA PHE A 1122 -4.09 -20.96 22.82
C PHE A 1122 -4.00 -22.23 22.00
N GLU A 1123 -5.11 -22.60 21.35
CA GLU A 1123 -5.18 -23.77 20.49
C GLU A 1123 -4.21 -23.64 19.31
N GLY A 1124 -3.42 -24.69 19.06
CA GLY A 1124 -2.51 -24.77 17.93
C GLY A 1124 -1.15 -24.08 18.09
N LEU A 1125 -0.83 -23.51 19.26
CA LEU A 1125 0.52 -23.04 19.62
C LEU A 1125 1.42 -24.15 20.18
#